data_AF-A0A3A8AXB2-F1
#
_entry.id   AF-A0A3A8AXB2-F1
#
_cell.length_a   1.000
_cell.length_b   1.000
_cell.length_c   1.000
_cell.angle_alpha   90.00
_cell.angle_beta   90.00
_cell.angle_gamma   90.00
#
_symmetry.space_group_name_H-M   'P 1'
#
loop_
_entity.id
_entity.type
_entity.pdbx_description
1 polymer ?
#
loop_
_entity_poly.entity_id
_entity_poly.type
_entity_poly.pdbx_seq_one_letter_code
_entity_poly.pdbx_strand_id
1 'polypeptide(L)'
;MKRLAALFAACASLAAPAAFAEEDVMIVFDGSNSMWGQIDGAAKIEIARGVMKNLLGDWTAERKVGLMAYGHRRRGDCADIETLIAPAAGTAADIQARIDKITPTGKTPLTDAVEMAAKQMAYTDRPATVVLISDGLESCERDPCALAGELAKSGVGFTAHVVGFGLGTSEDTASLACIAEETGGKFIEAGNASELGEALSTLGDTVAEAPAPEPAAEPEPEPEPQAPQIAVTAPATALAGSDFKVAWDRAPHPRDYITIVPAGADEGVYTHYIRVKDDSEGMLRALGDAGLYEVRYVQQETKKTLGSSAIELLEPEVTVSGPESALTGSVVGVSWSGNVNARDFVTIVPMGADEGASADYIRVKDDSEGKLQMPAETGMYELRYVLDEGRRTLASQPIEITAPEVTVSGPESALTGSVVSVSWSGNVNGRDFVTIVPMGADEGASADYIRVKDESEGKLQMPAETGMYELRYVLDKGRRTLASQPIEITAPEVTVSGPESALTGSVVSVSWSGNVNGRDFVTIVPMGADEGASADYIRVKDDSEGKLQMPAETGMYELRYVLDKGRRTLASQPIEITAPEVTVSGPESALTGSVVGVSWSGIVNGRDFVTIVPMGADEGASADYIRVKDDSEGKLQMPAETGMYELRYVLDKGRRTLASQPIEITAPEVTVSGPTEIRAGDRLRFSWTGAVNPRDFVRIAPMGSDDSVSGDYARVGDASEAELTAPKQTGVYELRYTLDKGRRVLARHRFEVLAADAALTTGAELSAPDAAAPGSTIEVGWTVESESADQRITLARGDQAIFTWITAIRIEGEPPVRMPLPEEPGSYELRFLDLSGQEVLARKVIVVE
;
A
#
# COMPACT_ATOMS: atom_id res chain seq x y z
N MET A 1 58.48 -36.66 88.87
CA MET A 1 59.44 -35.62 88.44
C MET A 1 60.04 -36.04 87.11
N LYS A 2 59.91 -35.19 86.07
CA LYS A 2 60.84 -34.99 84.93
C LYS A 2 61.12 -36.21 84.01
N ARG A 3 61.36 -36.13 82.69
CA ARG A 3 61.34 -35.11 81.61
C ARG A 3 61.91 -35.84 80.34
N LEU A 4 61.52 -35.38 79.13
CA LEU A 4 62.30 -35.28 77.86
C LEU A 4 62.89 -36.55 77.21
N ALA A 5 63.19 -36.67 75.91
CA ALA A 5 63.04 -35.92 74.64
C ALA A 5 63.44 -36.97 73.55
N ALA A 6 62.73 -37.19 72.43
CA ALA A 6 62.72 -36.44 71.16
C ALA A 6 64.10 -36.14 70.52
N LEU A 7 64.43 -36.79 69.39
CA LEU A 7 64.81 -36.21 68.07
C LEU A 7 65.44 -37.29 67.15
N PHE A 8 64.79 -37.60 66.01
CA PHE A 8 65.12 -37.24 64.62
C PHE A 8 65.95 -38.27 63.82
N ALA A 9 65.30 -38.88 62.82
CA ALA A 9 65.94 -39.43 61.63
C ALA A 9 65.13 -38.95 60.41
N ALA A 10 65.80 -38.20 59.54
CA ALA A 10 65.25 -37.66 58.30
C ALA A 10 65.23 -38.74 57.21
N CYS A 11 64.12 -38.85 56.49
CA CYS A 11 64.02 -39.58 55.23
C CYS A 11 63.52 -38.60 54.17
N ALA A 12 64.36 -38.34 53.17
CA ALA A 12 64.05 -37.52 52.02
C ALA A 12 63.23 -38.33 51.01
N SER A 13 61.99 -37.93 50.77
CA SER A 13 61.17 -38.41 49.65
C SER A 13 61.40 -37.51 48.43
N LEU A 14 61.85 -38.12 47.34
CA LEU A 14 61.81 -37.50 46.01
C LEU A 14 60.35 -37.27 45.61
N ALA A 15 59.95 -36.00 45.49
CA ALA A 15 58.73 -35.65 44.77
C ALA A 15 59.04 -35.72 43.26
N ALA A 16 58.45 -36.69 42.57
CA ALA A 16 58.28 -36.59 41.13
C ALA A 16 57.27 -35.47 40.84
N PRO A 17 57.48 -34.62 39.83
CA PRO A 17 56.45 -33.69 39.42
C PRO A 17 55.27 -34.49 38.88
N ALA A 18 54.06 -34.25 39.40
CA ALA A 18 52.84 -34.67 38.76
C ALA A 18 52.76 -33.94 37.41
N ALA A 19 52.80 -34.69 36.32
CA ALA A 19 52.50 -34.16 35.00
C ALA A 19 51.01 -33.79 35.00
N PHE A 20 50.71 -32.51 34.72
CA PHE A 20 49.36 -32.10 34.34
C PHE A 20 48.93 -32.97 33.15
N ALA A 21 47.77 -33.62 33.25
CA ALA A 21 47.17 -34.29 32.10
C ALA A 21 46.82 -33.19 31.08
N GLU A 22 47.51 -33.18 29.94
CA GLU A 22 47.20 -32.30 28.80
C GLU A 22 45.79 -32.64 28.29
N GLU A 23 44.84 -31.71 28.44
CA GLU A 23 43.52 -31.84 27.82
C GLU A 23 43.63 -31.53 26.31
N ASP A 24 43.23 -32.51 25.48
CA ASP A 24 43.14 -32.34 24.04
C ASP A 24 41.81 -31.63 23.70
N VAL A 25 41.88 -30.55 22.92
CA VAL A 25 40.70 -29.78 22.47
C VAL A 25 40.50 -29.97 20.97
N MET A 26 39.29 -30.31 20.53
CA MET A 26 38.91 -30.35 19.12
C MET A 26 37.95 -29.22 18.79
N ILE A 27 38.33 -28.33 17.88
CA ILE A 27 37.42 -27.33 17.32
C ILE A 27 36.64 -27.96 16.17
N VAL A 28 35.31 -27.93 16.23
CA VAL A 28 34.43 -28.34 15.15
C VAL A 28 33.84 -27.07 14.53
N PHE A 29 34.23 -26.80 13.29
CA PHE A 29 33.93 -25.55 12.59
C PHE A 29 32.90 -25.75 11.48
N ASP A 30 31.82 -24.97 11.51
CA ASP A 30 30.78 -24.99 10.49
C ASP A 30 31.27 -24.37 9.17
N GLY A 31 31.26 -25.18 8.12
CA GLY A 31 31.49 -24.76 6.74
C GLY A 31 30.29 -25.08 5.84
N SER A 32 29.09 -25.20 6.38
CA SER A 32 27.85 -25.45 5.64
C SER A 32 27.40 -24.21 4.87
N ASN A 33 26.55 -24.40 3.85
CA ASN A 33 26.15 -23.32 2.94
C ASN A 33 25.47 -22.10 3.63
N SER A 34 24.90 -22.26 4.83
CA SER A 34 24.32 -21.16 5.62
C SER A 34 25.34 -20.12 6.06
N MET A 35 26.63 -20.49 6.18
CA MET A 35 27.72 -19.58 6.54
C MET A 35 28.02 -18.49 5.49
N TRP A 36 27.37 -18.54 4.31
CA TRP A 36 27.31 -17.42 3.36
C TRP A 36 26.30 -16.33 3.73
N GLY A 37 25.44 -16.58 4.72
CA GLY A 37 24.55 -15.58 5.29
C GLY A 37 25.33 -14.36 5.78
N GLN A 38 24.66 -13.22 5.84
CA GLN A 38 25.30 -11.95 6.21
C GLN A 38 24.83 -11.47 7.58
N ILE A 39 25.75 -10.92 8.37
CA ILE A 39 25.49 -10.17 9.60
C ILE A 39 26.19 -8.82 9.43
N ASP A 40 25.44 -7.72 9.62
CA ASP A 40 25.95 -6.35 9.46
C ASP A 40 26.69 -6.10 8.13
N GLY A 41 26.26 -6.77 7.05
CA GLY A 41 26.80 -6.62 5.70
C GLY A 41 28.09 -7.41 5.41
N ALA A 42 28.63 -8.17 6.37
CA ALA A 42 29.74 -9.09 6.18
C ALA A 42 29.26 -10.55 6.20
N ALA A 43 29.89 -11.43 5.42
CA ALA A 43 29.51 -12.85 5.42
C ALA A 43 29.91 -13.51 6.76
N LYS A 44 29.05 -14.37 7.31
CA LYS A 44 29.29 -15.10 8.57
C LYS A 44 30.64 -15.82 8.56
N ILE A 45 30.99 -16.49 7.46
CA ILE A 45 32.30 -17.15 7.30
C ILE A 45 33.49 -16.19 7.39
N GLU A 46 33.35 -14.96 6.90
CA GLU A 46 34.42 -13.94 6.97
C GLU A 46 34.58 -13.42 8.40
N ILE A 47 33.47 -13.21 9.10
CA ILE A 47 33.46 -12.84 10.52
C ILE A 47 34.11 -13.95 11.36
N ALA A 48 33.67 -15.20 11.18
CA ALA A 48 34.21 -16.35 11.89
C ALA A 48 35.72 -16.54 11.66
N ARG A 49 36.20 -16.41 10.41
CA ARG A 49 37.65 -16.40 10.09
C ARG A 49 38.40 -15.30 10.85
N GLY A 50 37.84 -14.10 10.88
CA GLY A 50 38.42 -12.95 11.56
C GLY A 50 38.53 -13.14 13.07
N VAL A 51 37.50 -13.71 13.70
CA VAL A 51 37.48 -13.97 15.15
C VAL A 51 38.41 -15.14 15.52
N MET A 52 38.39 -16.23 14.75
CA MET A 52 39.28 -17.39 14.99
C MET A 52 40.76 -17.01 14.97
N LYS A 53 41.14 -16.04 14.13
CA LYS A 53 42.51 -15.51 14.06
C LYS A 53 42.98 -14.91 15.38
N ASN A 54 42.08 -14.27 16.11
CA ASN A 54 42.39 -13.64 17.40
C ASN A 54 42.36 -14.68 18.53
N LEU A 55 41.44 -15.65 18.47
CA LEU A 55 41.28 -16.69 19.50
C LEU A 55 42.45 -17.68 19.57
N LEU A 56 42.93 -18.15 18.42
CA LEU A 56 43.92 -19.22 18.35
C LEU A 56 45.27 -18.83 18.98
N GLY A 57 45.57 -17.53 19.08
CA GLY A 57 46.81 -17.02 19.68
C GLY A 57 46.97 -17.40 21.15
N ASP A 58 45.93 -17.18 21.96
CA ASP A 58 46.01 -17.34 23.42
C ASP A 58 45.73 -18.79 23.87
N TRP A 59 44.92 -19.55 23.13
CA TRP A 59 44.51 -20.92 23.51
C TRP A 59 45.50 -22.02 23.16
N THR A 60 46.21 -21.90 22.03
CA THR A 60 46.99 -23.01 21.46
C THR A 60 48.44 -23.08 21.96
N ALA A 61 48.88 -22.10 22.75
CA ALA A 61 50.26 -22.00 23.24
C ALA A 61 50.62 -23.10 24.25
N GLU A 62 49.63 -23.59 25.01
CA GLU A 62 49.84 -24.55 26.12
C GLU A 62 49.02 -25.85 25.97
N ARG A 63 48.33 -26.06 24.84
CA ARG A 63 47.39 -27.19 24.64
C ARG A 63 47.51 -27.84 23.27
N LYS A 64 47.04 -29.09 23.17
CA LYS A 64 46.91 -29.80 21.90
C LYS A 64 45.55 -29.50 21.29
N VAL A 65 45.53 -28.66 20.26
CA VAL A 65 44.30 -28.21 19.61
C VAL A 65 44.20 -28.78 18.20
N GLY A 66 43.07 -29.44 17.90
CA GLY A 66 42.73 -29.96 16.59
C GLY A 66 41.64 -29.12 15.89
N LEU A 67 41.49 -29.32 14.58
CA LEU A 67 40.43 -28.72 13.76
C LEU A 67 39.72 -29.79 12.94
N MET A 68 38.41 -29.83 13.08
CA MET A 68 37.47 -30.54 12.23
C MET A 68 36.54 -29.53 11.57
N ALA A 69 36.15 -29.77 10.33
CA ALA A 69 35.14 -28.97 9.64
C ALA A 69 34.16 -29.85 8.91
N TYR A 70 32.91 -29.39 8.81
CA TYR A 70 31.87 -30.05 8.03
C TYR A 70 31.29 -29.15 6.96
N GLY A 71 30.64 -29.75 5.95
CA GLY A 71 29.92 -29.03 4.90
C GLY A 71 30.77 -28.21 3.95
N HIS A 72 32.10 -28.26 4.02
CA HIS A 72 32.96 -27.31 3.30
C HIS A 72 33.45 -27.77 1.91
N ARG A 73 33.04 -28.95 1.42
CA ARG A 73 33.57 -29.52 0.15
C ARG A 73 32.50 -30.06 -0.80
N ARG A 74 31.43 -30.68 -0.27
CA ARG A 74 30.45 -31.42 -1.08
C ARG A 74 29.04 -30.92 -0.82
N ARG A 75 28.35 -30.52 -1.89
CA ARG A 75 26.97 -30.03 -1.82
C ARG A 75 26.00 -31.18 -1.57
N GLY A 76 25.13 -31.04 -0.55
CA GLY A 76 24.05 -32.00 -0.26
C GLY A 76 24.48 -33.31 0.43
N ASP A 77 25.76 -33.44 0.80
CA ASP A 77 26.33 -34.69 1.34
C ASP A 77 26.49 -34.61 2.86
N CYS A 78 25.73 -35.45 3.58
CA CYS A 78 25.79 -35.54 5.04
C CYS A 78 27.05 -36.23 5.57
N ALA A 79 27.81 -36.93 4.71
CA ALA A 79 29.09 -37.51 5.08
C ALA A 79 30.26 -36.52 4.90
N ASP A 80 29.99 -35.23 4.62
CA ASP A 80 31.01 -34.22 4.40
C ASP A 80 31.61 -33.66 5.69
N ILE A 81 32.34 -34.50 6.41
CA ILE A 81 33.10 -34.17 7.62
C ILE A 81 34.57 -34.49 7.37
N GLU A 82 35.48 -33.60 7.78
CA GLU A 82 36.92 -33.81 7.65
C GLU A 82 37.67 -33.31 8.89
N THR A 83 38.53 -34.15 9.45
CA THR A 83 39.57 -33.71 10.37
C THR A 83 40.70 -33.07 9.57
N LEU A 84 40.76 -31.74 9.59
CA LEU A 84 41.77 -30.97 8.87
C LEU A 84 43.12 -30.98 9.59
N ILE A 85 43.08 -30.99 10.93
CA ILE A 85 44.25 -31.02 11.81
C ILE A 85 43.93 -31.91 13.01
N ALA A 86 44.75 -32.94 13.23
CA ALA A 86 44.67 -33.74 14.45
C ALA A 86 45.19 -32.93 15.65
N PRO A 87 44.67 -33.15 16.89
CA PRO A 87 45.12 -32.42 18.07
C PRO A 87 46.63 -32.53 18.29
N ALA A 88 47.32 -31.39 18.26
CA ALA A 88 48.75 -31.28 18.49
C ALA A 88 49.09 -29.88 19.05
N ALA A 89 50.24 -29.74 19.71
CA ALA A 89 50.69 -28.47 20.24
C ALA A 89 51.17 -27.53 19.13
N GLY A 90 50.99 -26.21 19.30
CA GLY A 90 51.49 -25.20 18.37
C GLY A 90 50.77 -25.15 17.01
N THR A 91 49.53 -25.64 16.93
CA THR A 91 48.76 -25.75 15.68
C THR A 91 48.07 -24.47 15.23
N ALA A 92 48.11 -23.38 16.01
CA ALA A 92 47.39 -22.13 15.72
C ALA A 92 47.53 -21.63 14.27
N ALA A 93 48.77 -21.52 13.79
CA ALA A 93 49.04 -20.99 12.45
C ALA A 93 48.48 -21.90 11.36
N ASP A 94 48.60 -23.22 11.56
CA ASP A 94 48.07 -24.22 10.62
C ASP A 94 46.54 -24.23 10.65
N ILE A 95 45.91 -24.14 11.83
CA ILE A 95 44.45 -24.05 11.99
C ILE A 95 43.93 -22.82 11.26
N GLN A 96 44.52 -21.65 11.48
CA GLN A 96 44.09 -20.44 10.79
C GLN A 96 44.21 -20.58 9.27
N ALA A 97 45.34 -21.13 8.77
CA ALA A 97 45.55 -21.33 7.35
C ALA A 97 44.56 -22.33 6.71
N ARG A 98 43.99 -23.25 7.50
CA ARG A 98 42.93 -24.16 7.06
C ARG A 98 41.57 -23.47 7.05
N ILE A 99 41.21 -22.75 8.12
CA ILE A 99 39.94 -22.01 8.21
C ILE A 99 39.83 -20.95 7.10
N ASP A 100 40.93 -20.27 6.76
CA ASP A 100 40.96 -19.29 5.67
C ASP A 100 40.63 -19.90 4.29
N LYS A 101 40.78 -21.23 4.13
CA LYS A 101 40.49 -21.97 2.88
C LYS A 101 39.13 -22.66 2.86
N ILE A 102 38.40 -22.70 3.99
CA ILE A 102 37.08 -23.33 4.09
C ILE A 102 36.09 -22.55 3.22
N THR A 103 35.50 -23.19 2.22
CA THR A 103 34.47 -22.57 1.36
C THR A 103 33.11 -23.15 1.70
N PRO A 104 32.16 -22.36 2.20
CA PRO A 104 30.87 -22.91 2.59
C PRO A 104 30.11 -23.52 1.40
N THR A 105 29.73 -24.80 1.46
CA THR A 105 29.27 -25.55 0.26
C THR A 105 28.10 -26.53 0.51
N GLY A 106 28.05 -27.17 1.66
CA GLY A 106 27.34 -28.42 1.93
C GLY A 106 26.28 -28.31 3.01
N LYS A 107 25.80 -29.47 3.48
CA LYS A 107 24.86 -29.60 4.59
C LYS A 107 25.58 -29.44 5.94
N THR A 108 24.80 -29.48 7.02
CA THR A 108 25.22 -29.29 8.42
C THR A 108 25.10 -30.64 9.18
N PRO A 109 25.99 -31.64 8.94
CA PRO A 109 25.96 -32.92 9.65
C PRO A 109 26.60 -32.80 11.04
N LEU A 110 25.98 -31.99 11.89
CA LEU A 110 26.51 -31.53 13.17
C LEU A 110 26.70 -32.69 14.16
N THR A 111 25.69 -33.56 14.26
CA THR A 111 25.65 -34.73 15.14
C THR A 111 26.79 -35.67 14.79
N ASP A 112 26.92 -36.04 13.52
CA ASP A 112 28.02 -36.90 13.04
C ASP A 112 29.39 -36.26 13.28
N ALA A 113 29.52 -34.93 13.13
CA ALA A 113 30.77 -34.22 13.35
C ALA A 113 31.19 -34.23 14.82
N VAL A 114 30.26 -34.02 15.75
CA VAL A 114 30.53 -34.10 17.20
C VAL A 114 30.89 -35.53 17.61
N GLU A 115 30.18 -36.53 17.09
CA GLU A 115 30.50 -37.95 17.34
C GLU A 115 31.90 -38.33 16.82
N MET A 116 32.23 -37.90 15.61
CA MET A 116 33.55 -38.11 15.02
C MET A 116 34.65 -37.40 15.81
N ALA A 117 34.41 -36.17 16.27
CA ALA A 117 35.35 -35.42 17.11
C ALA A 117 35.61 -36.15 18.44
N ALA A 118 34.55 -36.62 19.11
CA ALA A 118 34.64 -37.39 20.34
C ALA A 118 35.47 -38.68 20.14
N LYS A 119 35.16 -39.46 19.09
CA LYS A 119 35.89 -40.69 18.74
C LYS A 119 37.36 -40.42 18.43
N GLN A 120 37.66 -39.36 17.69
CA GLN A 120 39.03 -38.97 17.33
C GLN A 120 39.88 -38.60 18.56
N MET A 121 39.23 -38.11 19.62
CA MET A 121 39.89 -37.78 20.89
C MET A 121 40.01 -38.97 21.85
N ALA A 122 39.43 -40.13 21.50
CA ALA A 122 39.30 -41.29 22.37
C ALA A 122 38.58 -40.95 23.69
N TYR A 123 37.41 -40.30 23.57
CA TYR A 123 36.62 -39.78 24.69
C TYR A 123 36.22 -40.83 25.75
N THR A 124 36.27 -42.12 25.43
CA THR A 124 36.02 -43.23 26.38
C THR A 124 37.23 -43.57 27.24
N ASP A 125 38.44 -43.16 26.85
CA ASP A 125 39.69 -43.52 27.52
C ASP A 125 40.29 -42.36 28.33
N ARG A 126 39.93 -41.11 27.99
CA ARG A 126 40.46 -39.87 28.59
C ARG A 126 39.49 -38.69 28.43
N PRO A 127 39.58 -37.66 29.30
CA PRO A 127 38.83 -36.42 29.13
C PRO A 127 39.07 -35.77 27.78
N ALA A 128 38.02 -35.25 27.18
CA ALA A 128 38.03 -34.71 25.84
C ALA A 128 37.06 -33.53 25.72
N THR A 129 37.55 -32.41 25.18
CA THR A 129 36.77 -31.19 25.05
C THR A 129 36.53 -30.84 23.59
N VAL A 130 35.27 -30.73 23.19
CA VAL A 130 34.86 -30.22 21.87
C VAL A 130 34.45 -28.76 22.00
N VAL A 131 34.88 -27.92 21.07
CA VAL A 131 34.32 -26.58 20.89
C VAL A 131 33.67 -26.51 19.51
N LEU A 132 32.34 -26.52 19.49
CA LEU A 132 31.53 -26.45 18.29
C LEU A 132 31.17 -25.00 17.98
N ILE A 133 31.43 -24.55 16.76
CA ILE A 133 31.02 -23.23 16.26
C ILE A 133 30.08 -23.48 15.08
N SER A 134 28.79 -23.19 15.27
CA SER A 134 27.72 -23.48 14.29
C SER A 134 26.79 -22.28 14.09
N ASP A 135 26.29 -22.11 12.86
CA ASP A 135 25.33 -21.06 12.51
C ASP A 135 23.91 -21.55 12.21
N GLY A 136 23.66 -22.86 12.36
CA GLY A 136 22.38 -23.46 12.03
C GLY A 136 22.14 -24.85 12.62
N LEU A 137 20.92 -25.34 12.38
CA LEU A 137 20.45 -26.66 12.80
C LEU A 137 21.06 -27.80 11.98
N GLU A 138 21.01 -28.98 12.60
CA GLU A 138 21.24 -30.26 11.94
C GLU A 138 20.35 -30.42 10.70
N SER A 139 20.93 -30.76 9.55
CA SER A 139 20.21 -30.93 8.27
C SER A 139 20.38 -32.32 7.65
N CYS A 140 20.85 -33.26 8.46
CA CYS A 140 21.10 -34.66 8.12
C CYS A 140 20.30 -35.65 8.98
N GLU A 141 19.17 -35.20 9.54
CA GLU A 141 18.12 -36.06 10.12
C GLU A 141 18.58 -36.91 11.32
N ARG A 142 19.63 -36.47 12.02
CA ARG A 142 20.03 -37.02 13.33
C ARG A 142 19.60 -36.08 14.46
N ASP A 143 19.52 -36.60 15.68
CA ASP A 143 19.21 -35.82 16.87
C ASP A 143 20.53 -35.48 17.63
N PRO A 144 20.95 -34.20 17.65
CA PRO A 144 22.15 -33.78 18.36
C PRO A 144 22.06 -33.95 19.89
N CYS A 145 20.86 -33.79 20.47
CA CYS A 145 20.63 -33.94 21.91
C CYS A 145 20.80 -35.38 22.35
N ALA A 146 20.17 -36.31 21.61
CA ALA A 146 20.25 -37.73 21.91
C ALA A 146 21.72 -38.22 21.87
N LEU A 147 22.50 -37.78 20.89
CA LEU A 147 23.93 -38.08 20.82
C LEU A 147 24.69 -37.45 21.99
N ALA A 148 24.45 -36.17 22.31
CA ALA A 148 25.14 -35.49 23.41
C ALA A 148 24.96 -36.22 24.74
N GLY A 149 23.74 -36.67 25.05
CA GLY A 149 23.45 -37.50 26.22
C GLY A 149 24.12 -38.87 26.18
N GLU A 150 24.29 -39.48 25.00
CA GLU A 150 25.05 -40.74 24.84
C GLU A 150 26.54 -40.53 25.10
N LEU A 151 27.14 -39.47 24.54
CA LEU A 151 28.55 -39.14 24.70
C LEU A 151 28.89 -38.76 26.15
N ALA A 152 28.00 -38.02 26.83
CA ALA A 152 28.15 -37.70 28.24
C ALA A 152 28.13 -38.95 29.15
N LYS A 153 27.27 -39.93 28.84
CA LYS A 153 27.17 -41.20 29.59
C LYS A 153 28.32 -42.17 29.33
N SER A 154 28.83 -42.20 28.09
CA SER A 154 29.83 -43.17 27.65
C SER A 154 31.28 -42.67 27.75
N GLY A 155 31.50 -41.36 27.88
CA GLY A 155 32.81 -40.74 27.98
C GLY A 155 33.38 -40.66 29.39
N VAL A 156 34.72 -40.63 29.50
CA VAL A 156 35.43 -40.29 30.74
C VAL A 156 35.61 -38.77 30.78
N GLY A 157 34.54 -38.03 31.09
CA GLY A 157 34.57 -36.56 31.15
C GLY A 157 34.59 -35.88 29.78
N PHE A 158 33.70 -36.30 28.87
CA PHE A 158 33.49 -35.61 27.59
C PHE A 158 32.67 -34.34 27.79
N THR A 159 33.17 -33.21 27.29
CA THR A 159 32.48 -31.92 27.39
C THR A 159 32.44 -31.25 26.02
N ALA A 160 31.25 -30.81 25.58
CA ALA A 160 31.09 -30.04 24.35
C ALA A 160 30.64 -28.61 24.68
N HIS A 161 31.48 -27.63 24.42
CA HIS A 161 31.07 -26.22 24.40
C HIS A 161 30.54 -25.86 23.02
N VAL A 162 29.49 -25.04 22.97
CA VAL A 162 28.82 -24.68 21.73
C VAL A 162 28.69 -23.17 21.61
N VAL A 163 29.12 -22.64 20.48
CA VAL A 163 28.92 -21.24 20.08
C VAL A 163 27.93 -21.20 18.94
N GLY A 164 26.73 -20.69 19.23
CA GLY A 164 25.71 -20.43 18.23
C GLY A 164 25.94 -19.07 17.58
N PHE A 165 26.31 -19.02 16.31
CA PHE A 165 26.70 -17.78 15.62
C PHE A 165 25.65 -17.33 14.59
N GLY A 166 24.96 -16.22 14.86
CA GLY A 166 23.98 -15.65 13.93
C GLY A 166 22.78 -16.55 13.66
N LEU A 167 22.22 -17.15 14.71
CA LEU A 167 21.06 -18.03 14.63
C LEU A 167 19.80 -17.25 14.21
N GLY A 168 18.95 -17.86 13.37
CA GLY A 168 17.82 -17.18 12.73
C GLY A 168 16.49 -17.37 13.45
N THR A 169 16.34 -18.46 14.22
CA THR A 169 15.11 -18.82 14.93
C THR A 169 15.39 -19.30 16.36
N SER A 170 14.38 -19.28 17.23
CA SER A 170 14.49 -19.81 18.59
C SER A 170 14.67 -21.34 18.64
N GLU A 171 14.31 -22.05 17.56
CA GLU A 171 14.50 -23.49 17.42
C GLU A 171 15.97 -23.84 17.15
N ASP A 172 16.66 -23.01 16.34
CA ASP A 172 18.11 -23.11 16.12
C ASP A 172 18.90 -23.03 17.43
N THR A 173 18.50 -22.11 18.32
CA THR A 173 19.13 -21.90 19.63
C THR A 173 18.91 -23.10 20.56
N ALA A 174 17.70 -23.67 20.61
CA ALA A 174 17.37 -24.74 21.54
C ALA A 174 18.15 -26.04 21.26
N SER A 175 18.29 -26.43 19.98
CA SER A 175 19.00 -27.65 19.60
C SER A 175 20.51 -27.56 19.86
N LEU A 176 21.12 -26.40 19.60
CA LEU A 176 22.54 -26.17 19.88
C LEU A 176 22.84 -26.04 21.38
N ALA A 177 21.95 -25.41 22.15
CA ALA A 177 22.11 -25.28 23.60
C ALA A 177 22.12 -26.65 24.30
N CYS A 178 21.21 -27.53 23.90
CA CYS A 178 21.06 -28.88 24.44
C CYS A 178 22.36 -29.72 24.39
N ILE A 179 23.15 -29.61 23.33
CA ILE A 179 24.42 -30.36 23.21
C ILE A 179 25.40 -29.97 24.33
N ALA A 180 25.48 -28.68 24.62
CA ALA A 180 26.32 -28.19 25.70
C ALA A 180 25.75 -28.57 27.07
N GLU A 181 24.44 -28.44 27.26
CA GLU A 181 23.77 -28.78 28.51
C GLU A 181 23.92 -30.26 28.88
N GLU A 182 23.67 -31.17 27.94
CA GLU A 182 23.78 -32.63 28.15
C GLU A 182 25.21 -33.10 28.46
N THR A 183 26.23 -32.37 27.96
CA THR A 183 27.64 -32.72 28.16
C THR A 183 28.33 -31.92 29.27
N GLY A 184 27.58 -31.07 30.00
CA GLY A 184 28.13 -30.19 31.02
C GLY A 184 29.02 -29.06 30.49
N GLY A 185 28.94 -28.77 29.19
CA GLY A 185 29.61 -27.65 28.53
C GLY A 185 28.85 -26.33 28.68
N LYS A 186 29.31 -25.31 27.95
CA LYS A 186 28.66 -23.99 27.91
C LYS A 186 28.13 -23.71 26.51
N PHE A 187 26.87 -23.29 26.44
CA PHE A 187 26.31 -22.67 25.25
C PHE A 187 26.44 -21.15 25.35
N ILE A 188 26.99 -20.53 24.31
CA ILE A 188 27.06 -19.07 24.19
C ILE A 188 26.55 -18.66 22.82
N GLU A 189 25.55 -17.78 22.81
CA GLU A 189 25.01 -17.19 21.59
C GLU A 189 25.78 -15.92 21.21
N ALA A 190 26.07 -15.76 19.93
CA ALA A 190 26.76 -14.61 19.37
C ALA A 190 26.02 -14.08 18.14
N GLY A 191 25.46 -12.88 18.24
CA GLY A 191 24.71 -12.24 17.16
C GLY A 191 25.57 -11.44 16.17
N ASN A 192 26.81 -11.10 16.53
CA ASN A 192 27.71 -10.30 15.70
C ASN A 192 29.20 -10.62 15.96
N ALA A 193 30.10 -9.95 15.22
CA ALA A 193 31.55 -10.18 15.32
C ALA A 193 32.15 -9.89 16.71
N SER A 194 31.62 -8.89 17.43
CA SER A 194 32.09 -8.55 18.78
C SER A 194 31.66 -9.60 19.79
N GLU A 195 30.38 -9.98 19.77
CA GLU A 195 29.81 -11.01 20.63
C GLU A 195 30.43 -12.39 20.36
N LEU A 196 30.74 -12.72 19.10
CA LEU A 196 31.45 -13.95 18.77
C LEU A 196 32.86 -13.96 19.37
N GLY A 197 33.54 -12.81 19.36
CA GLY A 197 34.84 -12.62 20.01
C GLY A 197 34.77 -12.79 21.53
N GLU A 198 33.77 -12.19 22.18
CA GLU A 198 33.55 -12.31 23.62
C GLU A 198 33.13 -13.73 24.03
N ALA A 199 32.27 -14.37 23.25
CA ALA A 199 31.84 -15.75 23.46
C ALA A 199 33.03 -16.71 23.41
N LEU A 200 33.86 -16.59 22.38
CA LEU A 200 35.05 -17.41 22.25
C LEU A 200 36.11 -17.06 23.31
N SER A 201 36.28 -15.80 23.72
CA SER A 201 37.15 -15.46 24.87
C SER A 201 36.66 -16.11 26.17
N THR A 202 35.36 -16.03 26.44
CA THR A 202 34.72 -16.59 27.64
C THR A 202 34.84 -18.11 27.68
N LEU A 203 34.67 -18.78 26.53
CA LEU A 203 34.94 -20.22 26.44
C LEU A 203 36.41 -20.54 26.70
N GLY A 204 37.33 -19.63 26.42
CA GLY A 204 38.76 -19.82 26.65
C GLY A 204 39.11 -19.87 28.10
N ASP A 205 38.56 -18.91 28.83
CA ASP A 205 38.66 -18.86 30.28
C ASP A 205 37.95 -20.06 30.91
N THR A 206 36.80 -20.48 30.36
CA THR A 206 36.05 -21.63 30.87
C THR A 206 36.77 -22.96 30.66
N VAL A 207 37.29 -23.21 29.46
CA VAL A 207 38.09 -24.41 29.15
C VAL A 207 39.44 -24.34 29.88
N ALA A 208 39.84 -23.18 30.41
CA ALA A 208 40.99 -23.04 31.31
C ALA A 208 40.70 -23.32 32.79
N GLU A 209 39.43 -23.34 33.20
CA GLU A 209 39.00 -23.53 34.59
C GLU A 209 38.01 -24.72 34.68
N ALA A 210 38.53 -25.95 34.60
CA ALA A 210 37.81 -27.18 34.99
C ALA A 210 38.65 -28.04 35.96
N PRO A 211 38.02 -28.78 36.89
CA PRO A 211 38.58 -29.04 38.23
C PRO A 211 39.43 -30.32 38.35
N ALA A 212 40.41 -30.29 39.26
CA ALA A 212 41.22 -31.43 39.68
C ALA A 212 40.39 -32.53 40.38
N PRO A 213 40.78 -33.83 40.30
CA PRO A 213 40.00 -34.92 40.85
C PRO A 213 40.21 -35.04 42.37
N GLU A 214 39.14 -35.19 43.15
CA GLU A 214 39.22 -35.60 44.56
C GLU A 214 38.78 -37.06 44.77
N PRO A 215 39.33 -37.74 45.81
CA PRO A 215 39.31 -39.19 45.98
C PRO A 215 38.15 -39.69 46.86
N ALA A 216 37.99 -41.01 46.88
CA ALA A 216 36.92 -41.78 47.53
C ALA A 216 36.71 -41.60 49.06
N ALA A 217 35.42 -41.45 49.40
CA ALA A 217 34.59 -41.98 50.51
C ALA A 217 35.01 -41.97 52.01
N GLU A 218 34.07 -41.38 52.80
CA GLU A 218 33.60 -41.59 54.21
C GLU A 218 34.43 -41.10 55.43
N PRO A 219 33.81 -40.69 56.57
CA PRO A 219 32.40 -40.88 57.01
C PRO A 219 31.62 -39.60 57.46
N GLU A 220 30.32 -39.80 57.76
CA GLU A 220 29.27 -38.84 58.16
C GLU A 220 29.64 -37.74 59.19
N PRO A 221 29.07 -36.51 59.08
CA PRO A 221 28.95 -35.58 60.18
C PRO A 221 27.52 -35.48 60.76
N GLU A 222 27.47 -35.18 62.07
CA GLU A 222 26.30 -34.86 62.90
C GLU A 222 25.42 -33.71 62.35
N PRO A 223 24.13 -33.65 62.75
CA PRO A 223 23.13 -32.80 62.12
C PRO A 223 23.27 -31.31 62.52
N GLU A 224 23.31 -30.44 61.51
CA GLU A 224 23.18 -28.98 61.63
C GLU A 224 21.75 -28.50 61.24
N PRO A 225 21.33 -27.28 61.66
CA PRO A 225 19.97 -27.00 62.12
C PRO A 225 18.90 -26.93 61.03
N GLN A 226 17.70 -27.45 61.34
CA GLN A 226 16.52 -27.41 60.49
C GLN A 226 16.18 -25.96 60.08
N ALA A 227 16.27 -25.69 58.78
CA ALA A 227 15.77 -24.48 58.15
C ALA A 227 14.25 -24.31 58.43
N PRO A 228 13.71 -23.09 58.41
CA PRO A 228 12.28 -22.87 58.59
C PRO A 228 11.50 -23.59 57.47
N GLN A 229 10.87 -24.73 57.81
CA GLN A 229 10.06 -25.49 56.87
C GLN A 229 8.80 -24.68 56.51
N ILE A 230 8.53 -24.52 55.22
CA ILE A 230 7.27 -24.01 54.68
C ILE A 230 6.35 -25.22 54.52
N ALA A 231 5.13 -25.15 55.03
CA ALA A 231 4.17 -26.22 54.88
C ALA A 231 3.54 -26.14 53.49
N VAL A 232 3.89 -27.08 52.61
CA VAL A 232 3.30 -27.24 51.27
C VAL A 232 2.22 -28.30 51.33
N THR A 233 1.02 -27.99 50.83
CA THR A 233 -0.11 -28.91 50.74
C THR A 233 -0.45 -29.16 49.28
N ALA A 234 -0.15 -30.36 48.80
CA ALA A 234 -0.62 -30.90 47.52
C ALA A 234 -1.65 -32.03 47.78
N PRO A 235 -2.54 -32.34 46.83
CA PRO A 235 -3.38 -33.53 46.93
C PRO A 235 -2.49 -34.79 46.91
N ALA A 236 -2.97 -35.88 47.54
CA ALA A 236 -2.25 -37.15 47.54
C ALA A 236 -2.13 -37.74 46.12
N THR A 237 -3.12 -37.50 45.26
CA THR A 237 -3.15 -37.95 43.88
C THR A 237 -3.62 -36.84 42.93
N ALA A 238 -3.13 -36.86 41.69
CA ALA A 238 -3.66 -36.07 40.57
C ALA A 238 -3.57 -36.89 39.26
N LEU A 239 -4.31 -36.52 38.22
CA LEU A 239 -4.15 -37.15 36.90
C LEU A 239 -2.91 -36.59 36.20
N ALA A 240 -2.12 -37.45 35.59
CA ALA A 240 -0.99 -37.03 34.76
C ALA A 240 -1.49 -36.10 33.64
N GLY A 241 -0.79 -34.98 33.42
CA GLY A 241 -1.19 -33.94 32.47
C GLY A 241 -2.38 -33.06 32.89
N SER A 242 -2.96 -33.24 34.09
CA SER A 242 -4.04 -32.36 34.59
C SER A 242 -3.51 -31.17 35.38
N ASP A 243 -4.36 -30.20 35.66
CA ASP A 243 -4.02 -29.09 36.56
C ASP A 243 -4.57 -29.40 37.96
N PHE A 244 -3.73 -29.29 38.98
CA PHE A 244 -4.13 -29.55 40.37
C PHE A 244 -3.80 -28.38 41.29
N LYS A 245 -4.56 -28.24 42.37
CA LYS A 245 -4.40 -27.15 43.32
C LYS A 245 -3.30 -27.46 44.33
N VAL A 246 -2.39 -26.53 44.56
CA VAL A 246 -1.38 -26.57 45.62
C VAL A 246 -1.50 -25.33 46.50
N ALA A 247 -1.25 -25.49 47.81
CA ALA A 247 -1.28 -24.39 48.79
C ALA A 247 -0.01 -24.38 49.65
N TRP A 248 0.31 -23.21 50.21
CA TRP A 248 1.47 -23.01 51.08
C TRP A 248 1.14 -22.04 52.22
N ASP A 249 1.72 -22.25 53.40
CA ASP A 249 1.38 -21.51 54.62
C ASP A 249 1.98 -20.09 54.70
N ARG A 250 3.10 -19.85 54.00
CA ARG A 250 3.76 -18.55 53.91
C ARG A 250 4.59 -18.39 52.64
N ALA A 251 4.73 -17.14 52.21
CA ALA A 251 5.51 -16.75 51.04
C ALA A 251 6.63 -15.79 51.45
N PRO A 252 7.85 -16.26 51.78
CA PRO A 252 8.92 -15.39 52.26
C PRO A 252 9.37 -14.36 51.22
N HIS A 253 9.28 -14.69 49.93
CA HIS A 253 9.64 -13.78 48.86
C HIS A 253 8.75 -13.98 47.61
N PRO A 254 8.26 -12.91 46.96
CA PRO A 254 7.32 -13.03 45.83
C PRO A 254 7.91 -13.67 44.58
N ARG A 255 9.24 -13.76 44.49
CA ARG A 255 9.91 -14.46 43.39
C ARG A 255 10.09 -15.94 43.65
N ASP A 256 9.81 -16.46 44.84
CA ASP A 256 9.86 -17.90 45.10
C ASP A 256 8.82 -18.64 44.25
N TYR A 257 8.99 -19.95 44.10
CA TYR A 257 8.13 -20.75 43.24
C TYR A 257 7.83 -22.11 43.81
N ILE A 258 6.70 -22.67 43.38
CA ILE A 258 6.37 -24.07 43.60
C ILE A 258 6.56 -24.83 42.30
N THR A 259 7.26 -25.95 42.35
CA THR A 259 7.46 -26.84 41.20
C THR A 259 7.08 -28.27 41.55
N ILE A 260 6.71 -29.07 40.54
CA ILE A 260 6.59 -30.51 40.64
C ILE A 260 7.83 -31.15 40.01
N VAL A 261 8.36 -32.21 40.59
CA VAL A 261 9.51 -32.96 40.06
C VAL A 261 9.35 -34.44 40.36
N PRO A 262 9.99 -35.35 39.59
CA PRO A 262 10.02 -36.76 39.93
C PRO A 262 10.50 -36.97 41.39
N ALA A 263 9.90 -37.92 42.09
CA ALA A 263 10.27 -38.18 43.48
C ALA A 263 11.76 -38.53 43.58
N GLY A 264 12.50 -37.80 44.43
CA GLY A 264 13.94 -37.98 44.61
C GLY A 264 14.83 -37.23 43.61
N ALA A 265 14.28 -36.33 42.78
CA ALA A 265 15.08 -35.47 41.92
C ALA A 265 16.07 -34.60 42.72
N ASP A 266 17.23 -34.27 42.15
CA ASP A 266 18.24 -33.44 42.82
C ASP A 266 17.72 -32.03 43.15
N GLU A 267 18.37 -31.36 44.11
CA GLU A 267 18.03 -30.00 44.50
C GLU A 267 18.23 -29.03 43.34
N GLY A 268 17.30 -28.08 43.16
CA GLY A 268 17.35 -27.12 42.05
C GLY A 268 16.74 -27.61 40.74
N VAL A 269 16.47 -28.92 40.59
CA VAL A 269 15.65 -29.43 39.49
C VAL A 269 14.24 -28.87 39.61
N TYR A 270 13.68 -28.43 38.49
CA TYR A 270 12.29 -27.99 38.40
C TYR A 270 11.70 -28.43 37.07
N THR A 271 10.40 -28.73 37.04
CA THR A 271 9.66 -28.95 35.79
C THR A 271 8.62 -27.85 35.62
N HIS A 272 7.33 -28.17 35.60
CA HIS A 272 6.27 -27.19 35.75
C HIS A 272 6.40 -26.48 37.08
N TYR A 273 6.27 -25.16 37.05
CA TYR A 273 6.30 -24.34 38.25
C TYR A 273 5.33 -23.17 38.17
N ILE A 274 4.92 -22.71 39.34
CA ILE A 274 4.14 -21.48 39.53
C ILE A 274 4.92 -20.54 40.46
N ARG A 275 4.90 -19.24 40.14
CA ARG A 275 5.47 -18.22 41.03
C ARG A 275 4.53 -17.99 42.20
N VAL A 276 5.09 -17.90 43.40
CA VAL A 276 4.35 -17.71 44.64
C VAL A 276 3.75 -16.32 44.75
N LYS A 277 4.50 -15.26 44.38
CA LYS A 277 4.04 -13.86 44.49
C LYS A 277 3.53 -13.53 45.91
N ASP A 278 2.38 -12.87 46.02
CA ASP A 278 1.69 -12.60 47.28
C ASP A 278 0.55 -13.61 47.56
N ASP A 279 0.50 -14.71 46.80
CA ASP A 279 -0.55 -15.72 46.90
C ASP A 279 -0.23 -16.77 47.99
N SER A 280 -1.24 -17.55 48.38
CA SER A 280 -1.11 -18.69 49.31
C SER A 280 -1.53 -20.04 48.69
N GLU A 281 -1.97 -20.00 47.44
CA GLU A 281 -2.41 -21.17 46.66
C GLU A 281 -2.33 -20.89 45.16
N GLY A 282 -2.25 -21.94 44.35
CA GLY A 282 -2.25 -21.84 42.89
C GLY A 282 -2.53 -23.17 42.20
N MET A 283 -2.72 -23.11 40.88
CA MET A 283 -2.90 -24.29 40.03
C MET A 283 -1.56 -24.66 39.39
N LEU A 284 -1.08 -25.87 39.66
CA LEU A 284 0.14 -26.42 39.10
C LEU A 284 -0.20 -27.51 38.09
N ARG A 285 0.54 -27.53 36.98
CA ARG A 285 0.43 -28.52 35.90
C ARG A 285 1.14 -29.81 36.31
N ALA A 286 0.43 -30.94 36.30
CA ALA A 286 1.02 -32.26 36.43
C ALA A 286 1.77 -32.66 35.15
N LEU A 287 2.86 -33.41 35.29
CA LEU A 287 3.59 -33.98 34.16
C LEU A 287 2.78 -35.08 33.46
N GLY A 288 3.08 -35.35 32.19
CA GLY A 288 2.31 -36.29 31.34
C GLY A 288 2.47 -37.77 31.71
N ASP A 289 3.52 -38.10 32.47
CA ASP A 289 3.82 -39.48 32.90
C ASP A 289 3.29 -39.76 34.31
N ALA A 290 2.64 -40.91 34.47
CA ALA A 290 2.21 -41.40 35.76
C ALA A 290 3.40 -41.87 36.62
N GLY A 291 3.29 -41.73 37.94
CA GLY A 291 4.35 -42.10 38.87
C GLY A 291 4.35 -41.30 40.17
N LEU A 292 5.41 -41.45 40.95
CA LEU A 292 5.60 -40.72 42.20
C LEU A 292 6.37 -39.43 41.96
N TYR A 293 5.83 -38.34 42.46
CA TYR A 293 6.37 -36.99 42.31
C TYR A 293 6.40 -36.26 43.65
N GLU A 294 7.15 -35.17 43.67
CA GLU A 294 7.26 -34.28 44.81
C GLU A 294 6.98 -32.85 44.36
N VAL A 295 6.10 -32.16 45.10
CA VAL A 295 5.82 -30.74 44.93
C VAL A 295 6.67 -29.96 45.93
N ARG A 296 7.57 -29.12 45.43
CA ARG A 296 8.58 -28.40 46.20
C ARG A 296 8.32 -26.91 46.18
N TYR A 297 8.38 -26.27 47.35
CA TYR A 297 8.54 -24.82 47.48
C TYR A 297 10.03 -24.50 47.41
N VAL A 298 10.45 -23.75 46.41
CA VAL A 298 11.85 -23.46 46.13
C VAL A 298 12.12 -21.97 46.21
N GLN A 299 13.14 -21.60 46.98
CA GLN A 299 13.63 -20.23 47.07
C GLN A 299 14.35 -19.86 45.77
N GLN A 300 13.95 -18.75 45.13
CA GLN A 300 14.49 -18.40 43.82
C GLN A 300 15.99 -18.06 43.84
N GLU A 301 16.46 -17.39 44.89
CA GLU A 301 17.85 -16.91 44.98
C GLU A 301 18.85 -18.04 45.21
N THR A 302 18.53 -18.97 46.12
CA THR A 302 19.45 -20.04 46.55
C THR A 302 19.15 -21.37 45.89
N LYS A 303 18.01 -21.49 45.20
CA LYS A 303 17.47 -22.75 44.65
C LYS A 303 17.21 -23.84 45.69
N LYS A 304 17.18 -23.49 46.98
CA LYS A 304 16.90 -24.42 48.06
C LYS A 304 15.41 -24.68 48.22
N THR A 305 15.07 -25.93 48.46
CA THR A 305 13.74 -26.41 48.82
C THR A 305 13.47 -26.08 50.28
N LEU A 306 12.45 -25.25 50.53
CA LEU A 306 12.04 -24.83 51.87
C LEU A 306 10.85 -25.64 52.40
N GLY A 307 10.17 -26.38 51.54
CA GLY A 307 9.05 -27.24 51.89
C GLY A 307 8.71 -28.19 50.76
N SER A 308 8.22 -29.38 51.08
CA SER A 308 7.81 -30.34 50.05
C SER A 308 6.59 -31.18 50.45
N SER A 309 5.92 -31.72 49.44
CA SER A 309 4.73 -32.55 49.57
C SER A 309 4.74 -33.64 48.51
N ALA A 310 4.57 -34.91 48.89
CA ALA A 310 4.52 -36.01 47.94
C ALA A 310 3.16 -36.06 47.22
N ILE A 311 3.17 -36.41 45.93
CA ILE A 311 1.98 -36.60 45.10
C ILE A 311 2.19 -37.77 44.15
N GLU A 312 1.16 -38.60 43.97
CA GLU A 312 1.14 -39.66 42.97
C GLU A 312 0.32 -39.22 41.73
N LEU A 313 0.94 -39.23 40.55
CA LEU A 313 0.27 -38.97 39.29
C LEU A 313 -0.28 -40.28 38.73
N LEU A 314 -1.60 -40.33 38.53
CA LEU A 314 -2.30 -41.50 38.00
C LEU A 314 -2.49 -41.37 36.48
N GLU A 315 -2.56 -42.50 35.78
CA GLU A 315 -2.90 -42.51 34.36
C GLU A 315 -4.38 -42.12 34.15
N PRO A 316 -4.66 -41.15 33.26
CA PRO A 316 -6.03 -40.78 32.93
C PRO A 316 -6.72 -41.84 32.05
N GLU A 317 -7.97 -42.17 32.37
CA GLU A 317 -8.82 -43.02 31.52
C GLU A 317 -9.54 -42.16 30.47
N VAL A 318 -9.10 -42.28 29.21
CA VAL A 318 -9.63 -41.51 28.09
C VAL A 318 -10.10 -42.43 26.97
N THR A 319 -11.15 -42.05 26.26
CA THR A 319 -11.55 -42.72 25.01
C THR A 319 -11.70 -41.72 23.88
N VAL A 320 -11.47 -42.18 22.65
CA VAL A 320 -11.77 -41.44 21.42
C VAL A 320 -12.61 -42.33 20.51
N SER A 321 -13.66 -41.77 19.93
CA SER A 321 -14.60 -42.48 19.07
C SER A 321 -14.89 -41.69 17.79
N GLY A 322 -14.93 -42.40 16.66
CA GLY A 322 -15.32 -41.91 15.35
C GLY A 322 -15.85 -43.03 14.46
N PRO A 323 -16.26 -42.71 13.21
CA PRO A 323 -16.70 -43.72 12.26
C PRO A 323 -15.55 -44.67 11.89
N GLU A 324 -15.88 -45.92 11.53
CA GLU A 324 -14.88 -46.92 11.10
C GLU A 324 -14.26 -46.59 9.73
N SER A 325 -14.99 -45.84 8.89
CA SER A 325 -14.51 -45.36 7.60
C SER A 325 -15.02 -43.97 7.26
N ALA A 326 -14.27 -43.25 6.44
CA ALA A 326 -14.64 -41.93 5.93
C ALA A 326 -14.09 -41.69 4.51
N LEU A 327 -14.63 -40.69 3.83
CA LEU A 327 -14.18 -40.30 2.48
C LEU A 327 -13.02 -39.29 2.58
N THR A 328 -12.05 -39.37 1.67
CA THR A 328 -10.94 -38.41 1.58
C THR A 328 -11.46 -36.97 1.56
N GLY A 329 -10.91 -36.07 2.39
CA GLY A 329 -11.29 -34.65 2.41
C GLY A 329 -12.64 -34.31 3.07
N SER A 330 -13.46 -35.31 3.42
CA SER A 330 -14.75 -35.13 4.11
C SER A 330 -14.56 -34.64 5.54
N VAL A 331 -15.62 -34.07 6.14
CA VAL A 331 -15.62 -33.66 7.55
C VAL A 331 -16.47 -34.63 8.35
N VAL A 332 -15.85 -35.32 9.32
CA VAL A 332 -16.53 -36.31 10.17
C VAL A 332 -16.63 -35.84 11.61
N GLY A 333 -17.71 -36.25 12.29
CA GLY A 333 -17.87 -36.06 13.73
C GLY A 333 -17.06 -37.08 14.51
N VAL A 334 -16.37 -36.64 15.54
CA VAL A 334 -15.61 -37.48 16.48
C VAL A 334 -15.98 -37.08 17.92
N SER A 335 -15.97 -38.04 18.83
CA SER A 335 -16.29 -37.84 20.25
C SER A 335 -15.22 -38.43 21.15
N TRP A 336 -15.16 -37.97 22.40
CA TRP A 336 -14.17 -38.44 23.37
C TRP A 336 -14.73 -38.35 24.80
N SER A 337 -14.11 -39.09 25.73
CA SER A 337 -14.44 -39.06 27.16
C SER A 337 -13.19 -38.99 28.01
N GLY A 338 -13.26 -38.39 29.20
CA GLY A 338 -12.13 -38.29 30.13
C GLY A 338 -11.27 -37.06 29.88
N ASN A 339 -11.87 -35.87 29.85
CA ASN A 339 -11.14 -34.61 29.63
C ASN A 339 -10.09 -34.40 30.74
N VAL A 340 -8.81 -34.49 30.39
CA VAL A 340 -7.69 -34.33 31.34
C VAL A 340 -7.29 -32.87 31.46
N ASN A 341 -7.13 -32.19 30.32
CA ASN A 341 -6.96 -30.75 30.25
C ASN A 341 -7.62 -30.11 29.03
N ALA A 342 -8.04 -28.85 29.19
CA ALA A 342 -8.64 -28.07 28.13
C ALA A 342 -7.73 -27.84 26.90
N ARG A 343 -6.40 -27.94 27.08
CA ARG A 343 -5.43 -27.83 25.99
C ARG A 343 -5.23 -29.12 25.22
N ASP A 344 -5.69 -30.27 25.70
CA ASP A 344 -5.52 -31.53 24.98
C ASP A 344 -6.23 -31.48 23.63
N PHE A 345 -5.89 -32.38 22.71
CA PHE A 345 -6.46 -32.35 21.36
C PHE A 345 -6.71 -33.74 20.79
N VAL A 346 -7.71 -33.81 19.92
CA VAL A 346 -7.98 -34.99 19.08
C VAL A 346 -7.46 -34.70 17.67
N THR A 347 -6.69 -35.62 17.11
CA THR A 347 -6.10 -35.51 15.77
C THR A 347 -6.29 -36.79 14.96
N ILE A 348 -6.09 -36.72 13.64
CA ILE A 348 -6.01 -37.88 12.74
C ILE A 348 -4.62 -37.93 12.13
N VAL A 349 -3.99 -39.12 12.17
CA VAL A 349 -2.67 -39.34 11.59
C VAL A 349 -2.62 -40.67 10.85
N PRO A 350 -1.68 -40.84 9.90
CA PRO A 350 -1.45 -42.13 9.27
C PRO A 350 -1.22 -43.21 10.32
N MET A 351 -1.74 -44.42 10.08
CA MET A 351 -1.59 -45.52 11.02
C MET A 351 -0.10 -45.81 11.27
N GLY A 352 0.31 -45.81 12.54
CA GLY A 352 1.69 -46.04 12.94
C GLY A 352 2.61 -44.80 12.85
N ALA A 353 2.05 -43.60 12.72
CA ALA A 353 2.82 -42.36 12.83
C ALA A 353 3.49 -42.22 14.21
N ASP A 354 4.62 -41.51 14.29
CA ASP A 354 5.33 -41.32 15.55
C ASP A 354 4.47 -40.61 16.63
N GLU A 355 4.85 -40.77 17.89
CA GLU A 355 4.18 -40.13 19.00
C GLU A 355 4.27 -38.61 18.88
N GLY A 356 3.17 -37.91 19.17
CA GLY A 356 3.07 -36.46 18.99
C GLY A 356 2.88 -35.97 17.56
N ALA A 357 2.91 -36.85 16.55
CA ALA A 357 2.49 -36.51 15.20
C ALA A 357 1.04 -36.00 15.20
N SER A 358 0.78 -34.97 14.40
CA SER A 358 -0.56 -34.44 14.20
C SER A 358 -0.74 -33.95 12.77
N ALA A 359 -1.97 -34.03 12.28
CA ALA A 359 -2.37 -33.40 11.03
C ALA A 359 -3.52 -32.43 11.29
N ASP A 360 -4.73 -32.75 10.83
CA ASP A 360 -5.92 -32.02 11.25
C ASP A 360 -6.18 -32.33 12.74
N TYR A 361 -6.51 -31.31 13.54
CA TYR A 361 -6.79 -31.50 14.97
C TYR A 361 -7.82 -30.52 15.51
N ILE A 362 -8.41 -30.90 16.64
CA ILE A 362 -9.39 -30.12 17.41
C ILE A 362 -8.97 -30.12 18.89
N ARG A 363 -8.93 -28.94 19.50
CA ARG A 363 -8.67 -28.80 20.95
C ARG A 363 -9.90 -29.23 21.74
N VAL A 364 -9.69 -30.03 22.79
CA VAL A 364 -10.72 -30.64 23.63
C VAL A 364 -11.50 -29.59 24.42
N LYS A 365 -10.82 -28.64 25.08
CA LYS A 365 -11.45 -27.62 25.94
C LYS A 365 -12.38 -28.26 26.97
N ASP A 366 -13.63 -27.79 27.05
CA ASP A 366 -14.70 -28.37 27.86
C ASP A 366 -15.66 -29.24 27.02
N ASP A 367 -15.31 -29.50 25.77
CA ASP A 367 -16.15 -30.25 24.81
C ASP A 367 -15.92 -31.77 24.94
N SER A 368 -16.89 -32.55 24.46
CA SER A 368 -16.82 -34.02 24.38
C SER A 368 -16.97 -34.56 22.95
N GLU A 369 -17.12 -33.66 21.98
CA GLU A 369 -17.25 -33.96 20.57
C GLU A 369 -16.79 -32.79 19.69
N GLY A 370 -16.44 -33.10 18.44
CA GLY A 370 -16.00 -32.10 17.47
C GLY A 370 -16.01 -32.64 16.05
N LYS A 371 -15.58 -31.80 15.10
CA LYS A 371 -15.53 -32.14 13.67
C LYS A 371 -14.09 -32.08 13.17
N LEU A 372 -13.67 -33.14 12.49
CA LEU A 372 -12.33 -33.30 11.96
C LEU A 372 -12.37 -33.49 10.44
N GLN A 373 -11.48 -32.82 9.71
CA GLN A 373 -11.37 -32.98 8.27
C GLN A 373 -10.41 -34.11 7.91
N MET A 374 -10.92 -35.09 7.16
CA MET A 374 -10.18 -36.27 6.73
C MET A 374 -9.06 -35.92 5.74
N PRO A 375 -7.93 -36.64 5.76
CA PRO A 375 -6.83 -36.49 4.81
C PRO A 375 -7.24 -36.71 3.35
N ALA A 376 -6.42 -36.21 2.42
CA ALA A 376 -6.65 -36.34 0.98
C ALA A 376 -6.13 -37.67 0.40
N GLU A 377 -5.35 -38.43 1.18
CA GLU A 377 -4.83 -39.73 0.79
C GLU A 377 -5.67 -40.85 1.39
N THR A 378 -6.00 -41.82 0.55
CA THR A 378 -6.65 -43.06 0.97
C THR A 378 -5.69 -43.93 1.78
N GLY A 379 -6.21 -44.67 2.76
CA GLY A 379 -5.42 -45.59 3.55
C GLY A 379 -5.95 -45.78 4.97
N MET A 380 -5.18 -46.49 5.78
CA MET A 380 -5.49 -46.66 7.21
C MET A 380 -4.90 -45.51 8.02
N TYR A 381 -5.74 -44.91 8.83
CA TYR A 381 -5.42 -43.83 9.74
C TYR A 381 -5.86 -44.21 11.16
N GLU A 382 -5.47 -43.38 12.12
CA GLU A 382 -5.94 -43.47 13.49
C GLU A 382 -6.31 -42.10 14.03
N LEU A 383 -7.45 -42.05 14.72
CA LEU A 383 -7.86 -40.93 15.56
C LEU A 383 -7.14 -41.06 16.89
N ARG A 384 -6.44 -40.02 17.34
CA ARG A 384 -5.69 -40.00 18.60
C ARG A 384 -6.20 -38.90 19.51
N TYR A 385 -6.45 -39.23 20.78
CA TYR A 385 -6.52 -38.25 21.86
C TYR A 385 -5.12 -38.04 22.41
N VAL A 386 -4.61 -36.82 22.33
CA VAL A 386 -3.23 -36.48 22.65
C VAL A 386 -3.20 -35.42 23.74
N LEU A 387 -2.44 -35.68 24.81
CA LEU A 387 -2.13 -34.70 25.84
C LEU A 387 -1.35 -33.54 25.23
N ASP A 388 -1.70 -32.31 25.62
CA ASP A 388 -0.84 -31.16 25.31
C ASP A 388 0.52 -31.29 26.03
N GLU A 389 0.48 -31.90 27.22
CA GLU A 389 1.65 -32.21 28.04
C GLU A 389 2.42 -33.41 27.49
N GLY A 390 3.65 -33.20 27.02
CA GLY A 390 4.52 -34.25 26.48
C GLY A 390 4.04 -34.89 25.17
N ARG A 391 2.94 -34.41 24.57
CA ARG A 391 2.37 -34.92 23.29
C ARG A 391 2.04 -36.41 23.29
N ARG A 392 1.76 -36.98 24.47
CA ARG A 392 1.46 -38.41 24.64
C ARG A 392 0.04 -38.76 24.20
N THR A 393 -0.12 -39.85 23.47
CA THR A 393 -1.40 -40.42 23.04
C THR A 393 -1.99 -41.26 24.18
N LEU A 394 -3.20 -40.91 24.60
CA LEU A 394 -3.92 -41.63 25.66
C LEU A 394 -4.93 -42.64 25.12
N ALA A 395 -5.52 -42.34 23.98
CA ALA A 395 -6.49 -43.20 23.32
C ALA A 395 -6.32 -43.10 21.81
N SER A 396 -6.52 -44.23 21.12
CA SER A 396 -6.46 -44.30 19.66
C SER A 396 -7.59 -45.17 19.11
N GLN A 397 -8.17 -44.79 17.99
CA GLN A 397 -9.10 -45.63 17.21
C GLN A 397 -8.71 -45.64 15.73
N PRO A 398 -8.62 -46.82 15.08
CA PRO A 398 -8.37 -46.89 13.64
C PRO A 398 -9.58 -46.40 12.82
N ILE A 399 -9.31 -45.80 11.66
CA ILE A 399 -10.29 -45.34 10.67
C ILE A 399 -9.74 -45.56 9.25
N GLU A 400 -10.55 -46.13 8.36
CA GLU A 400 -10.20 -46.32 6.95
C GLU A 400 -10.66 -45.12 6.10
N ILE A 401 -9.72 -44.47 5.39
CA ILE A 401 -10.01 -43.37 4.48
C ILE A 401 -10.10 -43.91 3.05
N THR A 402 -11.27 -43.79 2.43
CA THR A 402 -11.58 -44.29 1.09
C THR A 402 -11.83 -43.15 0.09
N ALA A 403 -11.65 -43.44 -1.19
CA ALA A 403 -11.91 -42.46 -2.24
C ALA A 403 -13.43 -42.37 -2.54
N PRO A 404 -13.99 -41.17 -2.69
CA PRO A 404 -15.35 -40.98 -3.14
C PRO A 404 -15.49 -41.30 -4.64
N GLU A 405 -16.64 -41.85 -5.04
CA GLU A 405 -17.01 -41.98 -6.46
C GLU A 405 -17.47 -40.61 -6.99
N VAL A 406 -16.52 -39.85 -7.54
CA VAL A 406 -16.76 -38.54 -8.14
C VAL A 406 -16.80 -38.68 -9.66
N THR A 407 -17.69 -37.94 -10.31
CA THR A 407 -17.67 -37.78 -11.77
C THR A 407 -17.64 -36.29 -12.12
N VAL A 408 -17.04 -35.98 -13.27
CA VAL A 408 -17.11 -34.66 -13.90
C VAL A 408 -17.55 -34.86 -15.35
N SER A 409 -18.50 -34.05 -15.80
CA SER A 409 -19.11 -34.15 -17.11
C SER A 409 -19.23 -32.78 -17.78
N GLY A 410 -18.80 -32.68 -19.03
CA GLY A 410 -18.89 -31.50 -19.88
C GLY A 410 -19.01 -31.91 -21.35
N PRO A 411 -19.13 -30.93 -22.27
CA PRO A 411 -19.17 -31.22 -23.70
C PRO A 411 -17.84 -31.83 -24.17
N GLU A 412 -17.89 -32.66 -25.22
CA GLU A 412 -16.69 -33.28 -25.83
C GLU A 412 -15.81 -32.26 -26.55
N SER A 413 -16.39 -31.15 -27.01
CA SER A 413 -15.67 -30.04 -27.62
C SER A 413 -16.28 -28.70 -27.25
N ALA A 414 -15.44 -27.65 -27.27
CA ALA A 414 -15.86 -26.28 -27.05
C ALA A 414 -15.02 -25.28 -27.87
N LEU A 415 -15.53 -24.07 -28.03
CA LEU A 415 -14.84 -23.01 -28.75
C LEU A 415 -13.89 -22.25 -27.80
N THR A 416 -12.74 -21.80 -28.29
CA THR A 416 -11.78 -20.99 -27.50
C THR A 416 -12.47 -19.79 -26.85
N GLY A 417 -12.29 -19.58 -25.54
CA GLY A 417 -12.86 -18.43 -24.82
C GLY A 417 -14.37 -18.47 -24.54
N SER A 418 -15.10 -19.46 -25.08
CA SER A 418 -16.53 -19.68 -24.81
C SER A 418 -16.78 -20.09 -23.35
N VAL A 419 -18.02 -19.98 -22.89
CA VAL A 419 -18.43 -20.44 -21.56
C VAL A 419 -19.32 -21.67 -21.73
N VAL A 420 -18.91 -22.79 -21.12
CA VAL A 420 -19.64 -24.06 -21.18
C VAL A 420 -20.17 -24.45 -19.80
N SER A 421 -21.30 -25.17 -19.79
CA SER A 421 -21.80 -25.79 -18.57
C SER A 421 -21.06 -27.10 -18.32
N VAL A 422 -20.60 -27.28 -17.07
CA VAL A 422 -19.95 -28.49 -16.58
C VAL A 422 -20.72 -28.97 -15.36
N SER A 423 -20.95 -30.27 -15.24
CA SER A 423 -21.63 -30.90 -14.11
C SER A 423 -20.72 -31.92 -13.41
N TRP A 424 -21.04 -32.24 -12.16
CA TRP A 424 -20.30 -33.20 -11.35
C TRP A 424 -21.20 -33.94 -10.37
N SER A 425 -20.78 -35.12 -9.95
CA SER A 425 -21.45 -35.94 -8.92
C SER A 425 -20.49 -36.33 -7.81
N GLY A 426 -21.01 -36.60 -6.60
CA GLY A 426 -20.19 -36.98 -5.45
C GLY A 426 -19.54 -35.77 -4.78
N ASN A 427 -20.36 -34.87 -4.23
CA ASN A 427 -19.85 -33.68 -3.51
C ASN A 427 -19.15 -34.12 -2.21
N VAL A 428 -17.83 -33.94 -2.17
CA VAL A 428 -16.98 -34.34 -1.04
C VAL A 428 -16.83 -33.18 -0.06
N ASN A 429 -16.51 -31.98 -0.58
CA ASN A 429 -16.42 -30.75 0.18
C ASN A 429 -16.83 -29.54 -0.68
N GLY A 430 -17.59 -28.61 -0.11
CA GLY A 430 -18.00 -27.39 -0.84
C GLY A 430 -16.84 -26.46 -1.23
N ARG A 431 -15.63 -26.67 -0.71
CA ARG A 431 -14.44 -25.95 -1.16
C ARG A 431 -13.77 -26.59 -2.38
N ASP A 432 -14.12 -27.81 -2.77
CA ASP A 432 -13.52 -28.45 -3.95
C ASP A 432 -13.83 -27.65 -5.21
N PHE A 433 -13.10 -27.89 -6.30
CA PHE A 433 -13.27 -27.13 -7.53
C PHE A 433 -13.13 -27.98 -8.78
N VAL A 434 -13.83 -27.56 -9.83
CA VAL A 434 -13.68 -28.10 -11.17
C VAL A 434 -12.86 -27.13 -12.00
N THR A 435 -11.80 -27.60 -12.65
CA THR A 435 -10.90 -26.79 -13.48
C THR A 435 -10.70 -27.40 -14.86
N ILE A 436 -10.23 -26.60 -15.81
CA ILE A 436 -9.79 -27.06 -17.13
C ILE A 436 -8.28 -26.84 -17.28
N VAL A 437 -7.54 -27.86 -17.69
CA VAL A 437 -6.09 -27.80 -17.87
C VAL A 437 -5.67 -28.48 -19.18
N PRO A 438 -4.52 -28.11 -19.78
CA PRO A 438 -3.98 -28.82 -20.93
C PRO A 438 -3.87 -30.31 -20.64
N MET A 439 -4.16 -31.15 -21.62
CA MET A 439 -4.10 -32.60 -21.45
C MET A 439 -2.70 -33.04 -21.01
N GLY A 440 -2.61 -33.77 -19.90
CA GLY A 440 -1.34 -34.24 -19.34
C GLY A 440 -0.62 -33.23 -18.45
N ALA A 441 -1.27 -32.14 -18.02
CA ALA A 441 -0.73 -31.23 -17.02
C ALA A 441 -0.44 -31.93 -15.67
N ASP A 442 0.54 -31.45 -14.91
CA ASP A 442 0.90 -32.02 -13.60
C ASP A 442 -0.29 -32.03 -12.62
N GLU A 443 -0.23 -32.93 -11.64
CA GLU A 443 -1.25 -33.01 -10.58
C GLU A 443 -1.31 -31.71 -9.77
N GLY A 444 -2.53 -31.23 -9.49
CA GLY A 444 -2.75 -29.97 -8.80
C GLY A 444 -2.56 -28.70 -9.67
N ALA A 445 -2.26 -28.86 -10.96
CA ALA A 445 -2.36 -27.78 -11.93
C ALA A 445 -3.81 -27.29 -12.04
N SER A 446 -4.00 -25.97 -12.15
CA SER A 446 -5.29 -25.36 -12.39
C SER A 446 -5.14 -24.14 -13.28
N ALA A 447 -6.17 -23.88 -14.08
CA ALA A 447 -6.31 -22.62 -14.82
C ALA A 447 -7.61 -21.96 -14.36
N ASP A 448 -8.57 -21.73 -15.27
CA ASP A 448 -9.91 -21.34 -14.85
C ASP A 448 -10.57 -22.47 -14.07
N TYR A 449 -11.28 -22.10 -13.00
CA TYR A 449 -11.97 -23.05 -12.15
C TYR A 449 -13.26 -22.49 -11.58
N ILE A 450 -14.14 -23.40 -11.16
CA ILE A 450 -15.39 -23.14 -10.45
C ILE A 450 -15.38 -23.90 -9.13
N ARG A 451 -15.76 -23.23 -8.03
CA ARG A 451 -15.91 -23.88 -6.72
C ARG A 451 -17.22 -24.66 -6.67
N VAL A 452 -17.17 -25.90 -6.19
CA VAL A 452 -18.28 -26.85 -6.14
C VAL A 452 -19.39 -26.40 -5.20
N LYS A 453 -19.06 -25.93 -3.99
CA LYS A 453 -20.03 -25.53 -2.95
C LYS A 453 -21.07 -26.65 -2.71
N ASP A 454 -22.35 -26.32 -2.66
CA ASP A 454 -23.47 -27.27 -2.58
C ASP A 454 -24.12 -27.48 -3.97
N GLU A 455 -23.42 -27.14 -5.05
CA GLU A 455 -23.91 -27.21 -6.43
C GLU A 455 -23.49 -28.53 -7.10
N SER A 456 -24.16 -28.88 -8.21
CA SER A 456 -23.85 -30.06 -9.05
C SER A 456 -23.54 -29.70 -10.49
N GLU A 457 -23.57 -28.41 -10.82
CA GLU A 457 -23.25 -27.86 -12.12
C GLU A 457 -22.75 -26.41 -12.00
N GLY A 458 -22.01 -25.94 -12.99
CA GLY A 458 -21.51 -24.58 -13.05
C GLY A 458 -21.01 -24.20 -14.43
N LYS A 459 -20.69 -22.90 -14.60
CA LYS A 459 -20.24 -22.33 -15.88
C LYS A 459 -18.74 -22.09 -15.87
N LEU A 460 -18.02 -22.79 -16.74
CA LEU A 460 -16.56 -22.71 -16.86
C LEU A 460 -16.18 -22.04 -18.18
N GLN A 461 -15.24 -21.10 -18.14
CA GLN A 461 -14.73 -20.43 -19.33
C GLN A 461 -13.56 -21.20 -19.93
N MET A 462 -13.65 -21.45 -21.24
CA MET A 462 -12.65 -22.22 -21.98
C MET A 462 -11.37 -21.40 -22.24
N PRO A 463 -10.21 -22.06 -22.36
CA PRO A 463 -8.93 -21.43 -22.74
C PRO A 463 -8.98 -20.71 -24.09
N ALA A 464 -8.05 -19.78 -24.31
CA ALA A 464 -7.90 -19.04 -25.57
C ALA A 464 -7.04 -19.79 -26.62
N GLU A 465 -6.41 -20.88 -26.21
CA GLU A 465 -5.61 -21.75 -27.07
C GLU A 465 -6.42 -22.98 -27.47
N THR A 466 -6.26 -23.38 -28.73
CA THR A 466 -6.83 -24.61 -29.27
C THR A 466 -6.00 -25.81 -28.86
N GLY A 467 -6.63 -26.96 -28.65
CA GLY A 467 -5.92 -28.20 -28.34
C GLY A 467 -6.76 -29.16 -27.51
N MET A 468 -6.13 -30.24 -27.06
CA MET A 468 -6.75 -31.19 -26.14
C MET A 468 -6.54 -30.75 -24.70
N TYR A 469 -7.64 -30.68 -23.96
CA TYR A 469 -7.69 -30.32 -22.55
C TYR A 469 -8.42 -31.42 -21.77
N GLU A 470 -8.38 -31.31 -20.45
CA GLU A 470 -9.16 -32.14 -19.55
C GLU A 470 -9.84 -31.29 -18.47
N LEU A 471 -11.12 -31.59 -18.23
CA LEU A 471 -11.87 -31.10 -17.09
C LEU A 471 -11.52 -31.98 -15.90
N ARG A 472 -11.09 -31.38 -14.78
CA ARG A 472 -10.70 -32.10 -13.56
C ARG A 472 -11.56 -31.65 -12.39
N TYR A 473 -12.11 -32.61 -11.63
CA TYR A 473 -12.61 -32.36 -10.28
C TYR A 473 -11.46 -32.52 -9.29
N VAL A 474 -11.13 -31.46 -8.55
CA VAL A 474 -9.94 -31.38 -7.70
C VAL A 474 -10.33 -31.04 -6.26
N LEU A 475 -9.77 -31.80 -5.32
CA LEU A 475 -9.91 -31.55 -3.88
C LEU A 475 -9.19 -30.25 -3.47
N ASP A 476 -9.80 -29.46 -2.59
CA ASP A 476 -9.16 -28.24 -2.06
C ASP A 476 -7.93 -28.58 -1.20
N LYS A 477 -8.05 -29.58 -0.32
CA LYS A 477 -6.95 -30.08 0.52
C LYS A 477 -6.14 -31.11 -0.28
N GLY A 478 -4.84 -30.83 -0.47
CA GLY A 478 -3.92 -31.73 -1.19
C GLY A 478 -3.96 -31.63 -2.72
N ARG A 479 -4.92 -30.90 -3.31
CA ARG A 479 -5.02 -30.65 -4.77
C ARG A 479 -5.07 -31.91 -5.65
N ARG A 480 -5.64 -32.99 -5.12
CA ARG A 480 -5.76 -34.25 -5.82
C ARG A 480 -6.95 -34.27 -6.78
N THR A 481 -6.75 -34.78 -7.99
CA THR A 481 -7.78 -35.00 -9.01
C THR A 481 -8.54 -36.29 -8.70
N LEU A 482 -9.87 -36.19 -8.58
CA LEU A 482 -10.74 -37.34 -8.31
C LEU A 482 -11.44 -37.88 -9.57
N ALA A 483 -11.73 -36.98 -10.51
CA ALA A 483 -12.36 -37.32 -11.77
C ALA A 483 -11.81 -36.42 -12.87
N SER A 484 -11.68 -36.97 -14.08
CA SER A 484 -11.24 -36.23 -15.25
C SER A 484 -12.03 -36.61 -16.50
N GLN A 485 -12.33 -35.65 -17.37
CA GLN A 485 -12.90 -35.89 -18.69
C GLN A 485 -12.16 -35.09 -19.76
N PRO A 486 -11.75 -35.69 -20.90
CA PRO A 486 -11.15 -34.96 -22.00
C PRO A 486 -12.15 -34.04 -22.72
N ILE A 487 -11.67 -32.90 -23.21
CA ILE A 487 -12.41 -31.93 -24.02
C ILE A 487 -11.49 -31.32 -25.10
N GLU A 488 -11.98 -31.23 -26.33
CA GLU A 488 -11.24 -30.59 -27.44
C GLU A 488 -11.64 -29.11 -27.56
N ILE A 489 -10.65 -28.21 -27.48
CA ILE A 489 -10.86 -26.78 -27.67
C ILE A 489 -10.51 -26.41 -29.11
N THR A 490 -11.51 -25.93 -29.86
CA THR A 490 -11.40 -25.59 -31.29
C THR A 490 -11.55 -24.09 -31.52
N ALA A 491 -11.01 -23.60 -32.64
CA ALA A 491 -11.15 -22.21 -33.02
C ALA A 491 -12.55 -21.95 -33.60
N PRO A 492 -13.23 -20.87 -33.18
CA PRO A 492 -14.49 -20.46 -33.78
C PRO A 492 -14.27 -19.89 -35.20
N GLU A 493 -15.21 -20.15 -36.11
CA GLU A 493 -15.26 -19.48 -37.41
C GLU A 493 -15.82 -18.06 -37.22
N VAL A 494 -14.91 -17.09 -37.05
CA VAL A 494 -15.26 -15.68 -36.88
C VAL A 494 -14.93 -14.91 -38.14
N THR A 495 -15.77 -13.94 -38.50
CA THR A 495 -15.45 -12.96 -39.54
C THR A 495 -15.61 -11.55 -39.00
N VAL A 496 -14.87 -10.60 -39.57
CA VAL A 496 -15.03 -9.16 -39.37
C VAL A 496 -15.08 -8.49 -40.73
N SER A 497 -16.04 -7.59 -40.92
CA SER A 497 -16.32 -6.92 -42.19
C SER A 497 -16.54 -5.41 -41.99
N GLY A 498 -15.87 -4.60 -42.78
CA GLY A 498 -16.02 -3.14 -42.83
C GLY A 498 -15.72 -2.60 -44.23
N PRO A 499 -15.84 -1.28 -44.43
CA PRO A 499 -15.50 -0.66 -45.71
C PRO A 499 -14.01 -0.81 -46.03
N GLU A 500 -13.65 -0.87 -47.31
CA GLU A 500 -12.24 -0.96 -47.76
C GLU A 500 -11.44 0.32 -47.48
N SER A 501 -12.13 1.46 -47.39
CA SER A 501 -11.53 2.75 -47.08
C SER A 501 -12.44 3.60 -46.21
N ALA A 502 -11.86 4.44 -45.36
CA ALA A 502 -12.59 5.41 -44.55
C ALA A 502 -11.82 6.72 -44.37
N LEU A 503 -12.52 7.79 -43.97
CA LEU A 503 -11.91 9.10 -43.73
C LEU A 503 -11.36 9.18 -42.29
N THR A 504 -10.25 9.88 -42.08
CA THR A 504 -9.67 10.09 -40.73
C THR A 504 -10.71 10.63 -39.75
N GLY A 505 -10.86 10.04 -38.57
CA GLY A 505 -11.80 10.52 -37.53
C GLY A 505 -13.29 10.25 -37.78
N SER A 506 -13.67 9.77 -38.97
CA SER A 506 -15.05 9.37 -39.30
C SER A 506 -15.52 8.17 -38.50
N VAL A 507 -16.84 7.95 -38.44
CA VAL A 507 -17.43 6.77 -37.79
C VAL A 507 -17.99 5.86 -38.86
N VAL A 508 -17.50 4.62 -38.91
CA VAL A 508 -17.94 3.60 -39.88
C VAL A 508 -18.65 2.45 -39.19
N SER A 509 -19.58 1.82 -39.92
CA SER A 509 -20.21 0.58 -39.47
C SER A 509 -19.29 -0.60 -39.78
N VAL A 510 -19.09 -1.46 -38.79
CA VAL A 510 -18.34 -2.71 -38.88
C VAL A 510 -19.27 -3.83 -38.43
N SER A 511 -19.28 -4.94 -39.15
CA SER A 511 -20.05 -6.14 -38.83
C SER A 511 -19.14 -7.32 -38.56
N TRP A 512 -19.66 -8.33 -37.86
CA TRP A 512 -18.93 -9.55 -37.54
C TRP A 512 -19.89 -10.74 -37.44
N SER A 513 -19.36 -11.95 -37.59
CA SER A 513 -20.09 -13.20 -37.42
C SER A 513 -19.32 -14.16 -36.50
N GLY A 514 -20.04 -15.07 -35.84
CA GLY A 514 -19.43 -16.09 -34.98
C GLY A 514 -19.19 -15.62 -33.54
N ASN A 515 -20.19 -15.03 -32.88
CA ASN A 515 -20.07 -14.52 -31.51
C ASN A 515 -19.63 -15.64 -30.54
N VAL A 516 -18.41 -15.51 -30.02
CA VAL A 516 -17.79 -16.49 -29.13
C VAL A 516 -18.08 -16.15 -27.66
N ASN A 517 -17.88 -14.89 -27.30
CA ASN A 517 -18.18 -14.34 -25.99
C ASN A 517 -18.63 -12.88 -26.11
N GLY A 518 -19.67 -12.48 -25.36
CA GLY A 518 -20.14 -11.10 -25.37
C GLY A 518 -19.14 -10.06 -24.84
N ARG A 519 -18.06 -10.50 -24.20
CA ARG A 519 -16.96 -9.61 -23.82
C ARG A 519 -15.93 -9.40 -24.92
N ASP A 520 -15.93 -10.17 -25.99
CA ASP A 520 -15.01 -9.96 -27.11
C ASP A 520 -15.18 -8.57 -27.72
N PHE A 521 -14.20 -8.11 -28.49
CA PHE A 521 -14.26 -6.79 -29.08
C PHE A 521 -13.69 -6.73 -30.48
N VAL A 522 -14.21 -5.81 -31.27
CA VAL A 522 -13.68 -5.44 -32.58
C VAL A 522 -12.93 -4.13 -32.44
N THR A 523 -11.68 -4.08 -32.90
CA THR A 523 -10.80 -2.91 -32.83
C THR A 523 -10.19 -2.59 -34.18
N ILE A 524 -9.66 -1.36 -34.33
CA ILE A 524 -8.85 -0.95 -35.47
C ILE A 524 -7.42 -0.64 -35.00
N VAL A 525 -6.42 -1.18 -35.70
CA VAL A 525 -5.01 -0.97 -35.38
C VAL A 525 -4.18 -0.74 -36.64
N PRO A 526 -3.02 -0.06 -36.55
CA PRO A 526 -2.11 0.06 -37.68
C PRO A 526 -1.77 -1.32 -38.26
N MET A 527 -1.64 -1.41 -39.59
CA MET A 527 -1.34 -2.68 -40.25
C MET A 527 -0.02 -3.27 -39.72
N GLY A 528 -0.06 -4.52 -39.26
CA GLY A 528 1.10 -5.21 -38.71
C GLY A 528 1.42 -4.89 -37.24
N ALA A 529 0.48 -4.28 -36.50
CA ALA A 529 0.62 -4.11 -35.06
C ALA A 529 0.72 -5.46 -34.32
N ASP A 530 1.38 -5.47 -33.15
CA ASP A 530 1.55 -6.68 -32.33
C ASP A 530 0.20 -7.30 -31.92
N GLU A 531 0.20 -8.60 -31.61
CA GLU A 531 -0.98 -9.30 -31.13
C GLU A 531 -1.47 -8.69 -29.81
N GLY A 532 -2.79 -8.51 -29.69
CA GLY A 532 -3.41 -7.87 -28.53
C GLY A 532 -3.35 -6.34 -28.51
N ALA A 533 -2.71 -5.69 -29.49
CA ALA A 533 -2.83 -4.25 -29.69
C ALA A 533 -4.30 -3.85 -29.92
N SER A 534 -4.71 -2.72 -29.34
CA SER A 534 -6.04 -2.16 -29.53
C SER A 534 -5.99 -0.64 -29.47
N ALA A 535 -6.73 0.03 -30.35
CA ALA A 535 -7.01 1.46 -30.25
C ALA A 535 -8.48 1.65 -29.87
N ASP A 536 -9.27 2.33 -30.70
CA ASP A 536 -10.72 2.34 -30.54
C ASP A 536 -11.27 0.94 -30.76
N TYR A 537 -12.27 0.57 -29.96
CA TYR A 537 -12.90 -0.73 -30.03
C TYR A 537 -14.39 -0.69 -29.67
N ILE A 538 -15.11 -1.72 -30.11
CA ILE A 538 -16.51 -1.97 -29.78
C ILE A 538 -16.59 -3.35 -29.12
N ARG A 539 -17.32 -3.46 -28.00
CA ARG A 539 -17.61 -4.76 -27.39
C ARG A 539 -18.71 -5.47 -28.19
N VAL A 540 -18.49 -6.73 -28.51
CA VAL A 540 -19.36 -7.58 -29.34
C VAL A 540 -20.73 -7.82 -28.69
N LYS A 541 -20.77 -8.17 -27.40
CA LYS A 541 -22.01 -8.49 -26.67
C LYS A 541 -22.84 -9.55 -27.44
N ASP A 542 -24.13 -9.29 -27.62
CA ASP A 542 -25.04 -10.10 -28.44
C ASP A 542 -25.27 -9.46 -29.83
N ASP A 543 -24.47 -8.45 -30.18
CA ASP A 543 -24.59 -7.69 -31.42
C ASP A 543 -23.81 -8.39 -32.56
N SER A 544 -24.14 -8.05 -33.81
CA SER A 544 -23.43 -8.51 -35.04
C SER A 544 -22.89 -7.34 -35.87
N GLU A 545 -23.09 -6.12 -35.39
CA GLU A 545 -22.58 -4.89 -36.00
C GLU A 545 -22.41 -3.79 -34.95
N GLY A 546 -21.57 -2.81 -35.25
CA GLY A 546 -21.34 -1.65 -34.40
C GLY A 546 -20.66 -0.51 -35.13
N LYS A 547 -20.58 0.65 -34.46
CA LYS A 547 -20.01 1.88 -35.01
C LYS A 547 -18.61 2.13 -34.44
N LEU A 548 -17.60 2.12 -35.30
CA LEU A 548 -16.19 2.28 -34.91
C LEU A 548 -15.67 3.62 -35.42
N GLN A 549 -14.99 4.38 -34.56
CA GLN A 549 -14.39 5.65 -34.95
C GLN A 549 -12.97 5.43 -35.48
N MET A 550 -12.72 5.93 -36.68
CA MET A 550 -11.45 5.79 -37.38
C MET A 550 -10.34 6.64 -36.73
N PRO A 551 -9.06 6.23 -36.86
CA PRO A 551 -7.90 7.00 -36.43
C PRO A 551 -7.80 8.39 -37.08
N ALA A 552 -7.08 9.31 -36.45
CA ALA A 552 -6.83 10.66 -36.98
C ALA A 552 -5.64 10.72 -37.96
N GLU A 553 -4.90 9.62 -38.10
CA GLU A 553 -3.76 9.49 -39.01
C GLU A 553 -4.18 8.68 -40.25
N THR A 554 -3.68 9.11 -41.40
CA THR A 554 -3.86 8.39 -42.67
C THR A 554 -2.90 7.22 -42.75
N GLY A 555 -3.30 6.15 -43.42
CA GLY A 555 -2.45 4.98 -43.65
C GLY A 555 -3.23 3.69 -43.77
N MET A 556 -2.51 2.58 -43.82
CA MET A 556 -3.10 1.24 -43.84
C MET A 556 -3.31 0.74 -42.41
N TYR A 557 -4.54 0.31 -42.14
CA TYR A 557 -4.98 -0.25 -40.87
C TYR A 557 -5.62 -1.62 -41.10
N GLU A 558 -5.90 -2.32 -40.02
CA GLU A 558 -6.69 -3.54 -40.03
C GLU A 558 -7.75 -3.51 -38.91
N LEU A 559 -8.97 -3.93 -39.26
CA LEU A 559 -10.02 -4.27 -38.33
C LEU A 559 -9.73 -5.67 -37.78
N ARG A 560 -9.77 -5.85 -36.47
CA ARG A 560 -9.52 -7.14 -35.80
C ARG A 560 -10.69 -7.51 -34.89
N TYR A 561 -11.20 -8.73 -35.01
CA TYR A 561 -12.00 -9.36 -33.95
C TYR A 561 -11.06 -10.01 -32.95
N VAL A 562 -11.12 -9.60 -31.69
CA VAL A 562 -10.18 -10.00 -30.64
C VAL A 562 -10.93 -10.60 -29.45
N LEU A 563 -10.45 -11.76 -28.99
CA LEU A 563 -10.93 -12.39 -27.77
C LEU A 563 -10.58 -11.54 -26.54
N ASP A 564 -11.53 -11.36 -25.62
CA ASP A 564 -11.25 -10.65 -24.35
C ASP A 564 -10.19 -11.39 -23.52
N LYS A 565 -10.31 -12.72 -23.48
CA LYS A 565 -9.38 -13.60 -22.78
C LYS A 565 -8.20 -13.96 -23.71
N GLY A 566 -6.98 -13.67 -23.27
CA GLY A 566 -5.76 -13.94 -24.04
C GLY A 566 -5.47 -12.96 -25.18
N ARG A 567 -6.38 -12.03 -25.50
CA ARG A 567 -6.19 -10.94 -26.49
C ARG A 567 -5.82 -11.43 -27.89
N ARG A 568 -6.29 -12.63 -28.25
CA ARG A 568 -6.01 -13.26 -29.54
C ARG A 568 -6.93 -12.74 -30.64
N THR A 569 -6.37 -12.44 -31.81
CA THR A 569 -7.08 -12.05 -33.02
C THR A 569 -7.63 -13.31 -33.71
N LEU A 570 -8.94 -13.34 -33.96
CA LEU A 570 -9.62 -14.46 -34.63
C LEU A 570 -9.89 -14.19 -36.12
N ALA A 571 -10.14 -12.93 -36.45
CA ALA A 571 -10.37 -12.47 -37.82
C ALA A 571 -9.79 -11.08 -38.00
N SER A 572 -9.30 -10.78 -39.20
CA SER A 572 -8.89 -9.43 -39.57
C SER A 572 -9.26 -9.06 -41.01
N GLN A 573 -9.46 -7.76 -41.25
CA GLN A 573 -9.68 -7.19 -42.58
C GLN A 573 -8.89 -5.88 -42.73
N PRO A 574 -8.14 -5.67 -43.82
CA PRO A 574 -7.47 -4.41 -44.08
C PRO A 574 -8.45 -3.28 -44.41
N ILE A 575 -8.09 -2.05 -44.03
CA ILE A 575 -8.82 -0.81 -44.33
C ILE A 575 -7.83 0.35 -44.54
N GLU A 576 -8.04 1.14 -45.60
CA GLU A 576 -7.24 2.34 -45.87
C GLU A 576 -7.89 3.59 -45.26
N ILE A 577 -7.14 4.32 -44.43
CA ILE A 577 -7.60 5.58 -43.84
C ILE A 577 -7.03 6.75 -44.65
N THR A 578 -7.92 7.53 -45.25
CA THR A 578 -7.58 8.66 -46.15
C THR A 578 -7.99 9.99 -45.53
N ALA A 579 -7.34 11.07 -45.99
CA ALA A 579 -7.66 12.41 -45.52
C ALA A 579 -8.95 12.91 -46.21
N PRO A 580 -9.89 13.53 -45.47
CA PRO A 580 -11.07 14.17 -46.04
C PRO A 580 -10.71 15.49 -46.73
N GLU A 581 -11.40 15.80 -47.82
CA GLU A 581 -11.37 17.14 -48.43
C GLU A 581 -12.24 18.09 -47.60
N VAL A 582 -11.61 18.89 -46.75
CA VAL A 582 -12.28 19.87 -45.89
C VAL A 582 -11.81 21.27 -46.24
N THR A 583 -12.72 22.25 -46.19
CA THR A 583 -12.38 23.66 -46.35
C THR A 583 -12.93 24.47 -45.19
N VAL A 584 -12.26 25.54 -44.80
CA VAL A 584 -12.78 26.57 -43.90
C VAL A 584 -12.66 27.93 -44.58
N SER A 585 -13.71 28.74 -44.49
CA SER A 585 -13.82 30.04 -45.11
C SER A 585 -14.33 31.10 -44.13
N GLY A 586 -13.74 32.29 -44.16
CA GLY A 586 -14.15 33.47 -43.41
C GLY A 586 -13.67 34.76 -44.09
N PRO A 587 -13.98 35.93 -43.51
CA PRO A 587 -13.48 37.20 -44.05
C PRO A 587 -11.95 37.30 -43.93
N GLU A 588 -11.31 38.04 -44.83
CA GLU A 588 -9.85 38.27 -44.80
C GLU A 588 -9.40 39.15 -43.63
N SER A 589 -10.30 40.00 -43.12
CA SER A 589 -10.06 40.82 -41.93
C SER A 589 -11.31 40.95 -41.07
N ALA A 590 -11.11 41.20 -39.77
CA ALA A 590 -12.19 41.44 -38.82
C ALA A 590 -11.75 42.37 -37.68
N LEU A 591 -12.71 43.01 -37.01
CA LEU A 591 -12.44 43.90 -35.90
C LEU A 591 -12.27 43.12 -34.59
N THR A 592 -11.39 43.56 -33.69
CA THR A 592 -11.20 42.94 -32.37
C THR A 592 -12.51 42.82 -31.60
N GLY A 593 -12.84 41.65 -31.06
CA GLY A 593 -14.05 41.41 -30.27
C GLY A 593 -15.36 41.31 -31.06
N SER A 594 -15.34 41.58 -32.37
CA SER A 594 -16.50 41.42 -33.25
C SER A 594 -16.90 39.96 -33.42
N VAL A 595 -18.12 39.71 -33.89
CA VAL A 595 -18.60 38.36 -34.22
C VAL A 595 -18.71 38.25 -35.73
N VAL A 596 -17.97 37.31 -36.33
CA VAL A 596 -17.96 37.09 -37.78
C VAL A 596 -18.54 35.73 -38.15
N GLY A 597 -19.18 35.67 -39.32
CA GLY A 597 -19.62 34.43 -39.92
C GLY A 597 -18.43 33.69 -40.55
N VAL A 598 -18.36 32.39 -40.30
CA VAL A 598 -17.40 31.48 -40.92
C VAL A 598 -18.17 30.28 -41.48
N SER A 599 -17.73 29.74 -42.61
CA SER A 599 -18.32 28.58 -43.27
C SER A 599 -17.27 27.50 -43.50
N TRP A 600 -17.74 26.27 -43.70
CA TRP A 600 -16.87 25.13 -43.98
C TRP A 600 -17.57 24.11 -44.87
N SER A 601 -16.77 23.29 -45.56
CA SER A 601 -17.26 22.18 -46.38
C SER A 601 -16.47 20.92 -46.07
N GLY A 602 -17.08 19.75 -46.28
CA GLY A 602 -16.55 18.47 -45.82
C GLY A 602 -16.74 18.30 -44.32
N ILE A 603 -17.83 17.63 -43.90
CA ILE A 603 -18.05 17.28 -42.49
C ILE A 603 -17.59 15.85 -42.28
N VAL A 604 -16.64 15.67 -41.36
CA VAL A 604 -16.02 14.37 -41.07
C VAL A 604 -16.69 13.74 -39.85
N ASN A 605 -16.85 14.53 -38.78
CA ASN A 605 -17.59 14.17 -37.59
C ASN A 605 -18.31 15.41 -37.03
N GLY A 606 -19.55 15.26 -36.58
CA GLY A 606 -20.28 16.39 -35.97
C GLY A 606 -19.69 16.92 -34.67
N ARG A 607 -18.73 16.20 -34.05
CA ARG A 607 -17.96 16.72 -32.93
C ARG A 607 -16.78 17.57 -33.34
N ASP A 608 -16.37 17.59 -34.59
CA ASP A 608 -15.27 18.45 -35.04
C ASP A 608 -15.61 19.93 -34.81
N PHE A 609 -14.60 20.80 -34.85
CA PHE A 609 -14.80 22.20 -34.53
C PHE A 609 -13.98 23.14 -35.40
N VAL A 610 -14.52 24.33 -35.62
CA VAL A 610 -13.81 25.44 -36.23
C VAL A 610 -13.39 26.42 -35.13
N THR A 611 -12.13 26.82 -35.12
CA THR A 611 -11.56 27.75 -34.13
C THR A 611 -10.71 28.83 -34.80
N ILE A 612 -10.42 29.90 -34.06
CA ILE A 612 -9.46 30.93 -34.44
C ILE A 612 -8.27 30.91 -33.48
N VAL A 613 -7.05 30.91 -34.02
CA VAL A 613 -5.82 30.92 -33.22
C VAL A 613 -4.79 31.88 -33.80
N PRO A 614 -3.84 32.38 -33.00
CA PRO A 614 -2.72 33.16 -33.53
C PRO A 614 -2.01 32.40 -34.64
N MET A 615 -1.57 33.12 -35.68
CA MET A 615 -0.89 32.49 -36.81
C MET A 615 0.36 31.73 -36.35
N GLY A 616 0.46 30.45 -36.73
CA GLY A 616 1.58 29.58 -36.34
C GLY A 616 1.46 28.98 -34.94
N ALA A 617 0.29 29.00 -34.31
CA ALA A 617 0.05 28.30 -33.06
C ALA A 617 0.23 26.77 -33.20
N ASP A 618 0.61 26.11 -32.12
CA ASP A 618 0.79 24.64 -32.12
C ASP A 618 -0.48 23.88 -32.52
N GLU A 619 -0.31 22.66 -33.03
CA GLU A 619 -1.43 21.79 -33.39
C GLU A 619 -2.32 21.51 -32.17
N GLY A 620 -3.63 21.58 -32.36
CA GLY A 620 -4.61 21.41 -31.29
C GLY A 620 -4.83 22.63 -30.39
N ALA A 621 -4.13 23.75 -30.61
CA ALA A 621 -4.49 25.03 -29.99
C ALA A 621 -5.90 25.45 -30.39
N SER A 622 -6.66 26.00 -29.44
CA SER A 622 -7.99 26.57 -29.72
C SER A 622 -8.27 27.76 -28.80
N ALA A 623 -8.93 28.78 -29.34
CA ALA A 623 -9.46 29.89 -28.55
C ALA A 623 -10.99 29.87 -28.58
N ASP A 624 -11.62 30.88 -29.18
CA ASP A 624 -13.05 30.80 -29.50
C ASP A 624 -13.27 29.69 -30.53
N TYR A 625 -14.30 28.86 -30.36
CA TYR A 625 -14.59 27.76 -31.28
C TYR A 625 -16.08 27.47 -31.38
N ILE A 626 -16.45 26.85 -32.50
CA ILE A 626 -17.80 26.37 -32.80
C ILE A 626 -17.73 24.90 -33.19
N ARG A 627 -18.62 24.09 -32.63
CA ARG A 627 -18.77 22.68 -33.01
C ARG A 627 -19.51 22.60 -34.35
N VAL A 628 -19.00 21.79 -35.26
CA VAL A 628 -19.49 21.64 -36.64
C VAL A 628 -20.88 21.02 -36.67
N LYS A 629 -21.13 19.95 -35.91
CA LYS A 629 -22.40 19.19 -35.92
C LYS A 629 -22.79 18.79 -37.36
N ASP A 630 -24.00 19.12 -37.78
CA ASP A 630 -24.50 18.97 -39.15
C ASP A 630 -24.55 20.33 -39.88
N ASP A 631 -23.94 21.37 -39.30
CA ASP A 631 -23.94 22.73 -39.83
C ASP A 631 -22.80 22.92 -40.85
N SER A 632 -22.95 23.89 -41.76
CA SER A 632 -21.92 24.29 -42.74
C SER A 632 -21.44 25.72 -42.53
N GLU A 633 -21.97 26.41 -41.53
CA GLU A 633 -21.61 27.76 -41.15
C GLU A 633 -21.89 28.03 -39.67
N GLY A 634 -21.23 29.04 -39.12
CA GLY A 634 -21.42 29.46 -37.74
C GLY A 634 -20.82 30.83 -37.48
N LYS A 635 -20.93 31.28 -36.22
CA LYS A 635 -20.46 32.60 -35.80
C LYS A 635 -19.35 32.45 -34.77
N LEU A 636 -18.23 33.11 -35.00
CA LEU A 636 -17.05 33.07 -34.15
C LEU A 636 -16.74 34.46 -33.60
N GLN A 637 -16.41 34.56 -32.31
CA GLN A 637 -16.00 35.82 -31.72
C GLN A 637 -14.50 36.05 -31.91
N MET A 638 -14.15 37.18 -32.51
CA MET A 638 -12.76 37.54 -32.78
C MET A 638 -11.99 37.89 -31.50
N PRO A 639 -10.68 37.59 -31.44
CA PRO A 639 -9.80 37.96 -30.34
C PRO A 639 -9.79 39.46 -30.03
N ALA A 640 -9.39 39.81 -28.80
CA ALA A 640 -9.28 41.21 -28.34
C ALA A 640 -7.93 41.87 -28.73
N GLU A 641 -6.98 41.07 -29.18
CA GLU A 641 -5.67 41.50 -29.66
C GLU A 641 -5.67 41.59 -31.18
N THR A 642 -4.97 42.59 -31.69
CA THR A 642 -4.77 42.79 -33.12
C THR A 642 -3.61 41.94 -33.61
N GLY A 643 -3.66 41.47 -34.85
CA GLY A 643 -2.57 40.71 -35.46
C GLY A 643 -3.06 39.71 -36.50
N MET A 644 -2.14 38.85 -36.94
CA MET A 644 -2.46 37.76 -37.87
C MET A 644 -2.90 36.51 -37.11
N TYR A 645 -4.06 36.00 -37.50
CA TYR A 645 -4.67 34.80 -36.98
C TYR A 645 -4.98 33.83 -38.13
N GLU A 646 -5.37 32.62 -37.78
CA GLU A 646 -5.88 31.64 -38.73
C GLU A 646 -7.14 30.97 -38.19
N LEU A 647 -8.14 30.83 -39.06
CA LEU A 647 -9.30 29.97 -38.86
C LEU A 647 -8.88 28.55 -39.16
N ARG A 648 -9.14 27.60 -38.25
CA ARG A 648 -8.79 26.18 -38.41
C ARG A 648 -10.02 25.30 -38.29
N TYR A 649 -10.19 24.35 -39.21
CA TYR A 649 -11.06 23.19 -39.01
C TYR A 649 -10.26 22.08 -38.34
N VAL A 650 -10.68 21.63 -37.17
CA VAL A 650 -9.92 20.72 -36.31
C VAL A 650 -10.76 19.49 -35.95
N LEU A 651 -10.17 18.31 -36.12
CA LEU A 651 -10.76 17.04 -35.69
C LEU A 651 -10.87 17.00 -34.16
N ASP A 652 -12.01 16.55 -33.64
CA ASP A 652 -12.18 16.37 -32.18
C ASP A 652 -11.22 15.31 -31.65
N LYS A 653 -11.06 14.21 -32.39
CA LYS A 653 -10.13 13.12 -32.08
C LYS A 653 -8.76 13.42 -32.67
N GLY A 654 -7.73 13.41 -31.82
CA GLY A 654 -6.34 13.69 -32.22
C GLY A 654 -6.02 15.18 -32.42
N ARG A 655 -7.01 16.08 -32.40
CA ARG A 655 -6.82 17.55 -32.46
C ARG A 655 -6.08 18.05 -33.70
N ARG A 656 -6.18 17.29 -34.80
CA ARG A 656 -5.49 17.59 -36.06
C ARG A 656 -6.25 18.63 -36.89
N THR A 657 -5.54 19.60 -37.44
CA THR A 657 -6.04 20.62 -38.36
C THR A 657 -6.15 20.03 -39.77
N LEU A 658 -7.34 20.10 -40.36
CA LEU A 658 -7.61 19.62 -41.72
C LEU A 658 -7.62 20.74 -42.76
N ALA A 659 -8.02 21.94 -42.36
CA ALA A 659 -8.06 23.11 -43.22
C ALA A 659 -7.76 24.37 -42.41
N SER A 660 -7.12 25.35 -43.03
CA SER A 660 -6.80 26.63 -42.41
C SER A 660 -6.95 27.80 -43.38
N GLN A 661 -7.44 28.96 -42.91
CA GLN A 661 -7.44 30.22 -43.66
C GLN A 661 -6.89 31.37 -42.78
N PRO A 662 -5.95 32.19 -43.27
CA PRO A 662 -5.48 33.38 -42.55
C PRO A 662 -6.56 34.47 -42.46
N ILE A 663 -6.55 35.22 -41.36
CA ILE A 663 -7.42 36.38 -41.10
C ILE A 663 -6.65 37.45 -40.31
N GLU A 664 -6.75 38.71 -40.72
CA GLU A 664 -6.15 39.85 -40.00
C GLU A 664 -7.15 40.48 -39.02
N ILE A 665 -6.77 40.57 -37.75
CA ILE A 665 -7.59 41.22 -36.72
C ILE A 665 -7.10 42.65 -36.50
N THR A 666 -7.97 43.62 -36.79
CA THR A 666 -7.67 45.07 -36.71
C THR A 666 -8.45 45.76 -35.60
N ALA A 667 -7.95 46.91 -35.15
CA ALA A 667 -8.61 47.70 -34.11
C ALA A 667 -9.79 48.50 -34.70
N PRO A 668 -10.96 48.52 -34.03
CA PRO A 668 -12.09 49.37 -34.42
C PRO A 668 -11.84 50.84 -34.06
N GLU A 669 -12.36 51.76 -34.88
CA GLU A 669 -12.42 53.18 -34.55
C GLU A 669 -13.67 53.46 -33.69
N VAL A 670 -13.46 53.59 -32.37
CA VAL A 670 -14.53 53.87 -31.40
C VAL A 670 -14.31 55.23 -30.77
N THR A 671 -15.38 56.00 -30.60
CA THR A 671 -15.36 57.24 -29.82
C THR A 671 -16.40 57.19 -28.69
N VAL A 672 -16.14 57.91 -27.60
CA VAL A 672 -17.10 58.15 -26.52
C VAL A 672 -17.06 59.63 -26.16
N SER A 673 -18.23 60.21 -25.92
CA SER A 673 -18.41 61.65 -25.70
C SER A 673 -19.44 61.91 -24.58
N GLY A 674 -19.16 62.88 -23.71
CA GLY A 674 -20.07 63.33 -22.65
C GLY A 674 -19.81 64.80 -22.27
N PRO A 675 -20.42 65.30 -21.19
CA PRO A 675 -20.11 66.62 -20.65
C PRO A 675 -18.73 66.63 -19.97
N THR A 676 -18.07 67.78 -19.95
CA THR A 676 -16.75 67.97 -19.32
C THR A 676 -16.82 68.18 -17.81
N GLU A 677 -17.96 68.64 -17.29
CA GLU A 677 -18.21 68.86 -15.87
C GLU A 677 -19.61 68.37 -15.49
N ILE A 678 -19.75 67.79 -14.29
CA ILE A 678 -21.02 67.33 -13.74
C ILE A 678 -20.99 67.39 -12.22
N ARG A 679 -22.14 67.58 -11.56
CA ARG A 679 -22.22 67.51 -10.09
C ARG A 679 -22.34 66.07 -9.60
N ALA A 680 -21.83 65.84 -8.40
CA ALA A 680 -21.98 64.57 -7.70
C ALA A 680 -23.46 64.15 -7.58
N GLY A 681 -23.80 62.97 -8.10
CA GLY A 681 -25.16 62.41 -8.06
C GLY A 681 -26.08 62.80 -9.22
N ASP A 682 -25.69 63.74 -10.09
CA ASP A 682 -26.48 64.10 -11.28
C ASP A 682 -26.45 62.99 -12.36
N ARG A 683 -27.39 63.05 -13.31
CA ARG A 683 -27.46 62.11 -14.45
C ARG A 683 -26.47 62.50 -15.54
N LEU A 684 -25.44 61.68 -15.72
CA LEU A 684 -24.45 61.80 -16.79
C LEU A 684 -24.99 61.17 -18.07
N ARG A 685 -25.37 61.99 -19.05
CA ARG A 685 -25.67 61.53 -20.42
C ARG A 685 -24.39 61.47 -21.24
N PHE A 686 -24.23 60.43 -22.04
CA PHE A 686 -23.09 60.27 -22.94
C PHE A 686 -23.46 59.44 -24.17
N SER A 687 -22.68 59.59 -25.23
CA SER A 687 -22.85 58.90 -26.51
C SER A 687 -21.54 58.27 -26.99
N TRP A 688 -21.64 57.34 -27.94
CA TRP A 688 -20.50 56.68 -28.57
C TRP A 688 -20.75 56.40 -30.05
N THR A 689 -19.68 56.25 -30.83
CA THR A 689 -19.73 55.83 -32.24
C THR A 689 -18.83 54.63 -32.49
N GLY A 690 -19.11 53.85 -33.54
CA GLY A 690 -18.28 52.70 -33.92
C GLY A 690 -18.52 51.42 -33.09
N ALA A 691 -19.72 51.21 -32.56
CA ALA A 691 -20.03 50.05 -31.71
C ALA A 691 -19.64 48.71 -32.36
N VAL A 692 -18.92 47.88 -31.60
CA VAL A 692 -18.25 46.67 -32.12
C VAL A 692 -19.05 45.42 -31.77
N ASN A 693 -19.51 45.30 -30.53
CA ASN A 693 -20.34 44.20 -30.06
C ASN A 693 -21.45 44.71 -29.13
N PRO A 694 -22.70 44.24 -29.25
CA PRO A 694 -23.79 44.62 -28.35
C PRO A 694 -23.52 44.33 -26.86
N ARG A 695 -22.59 43.43 -26.54
CA ARG A 695 -22.20 43.10 -25.17
C ARG A 695 -21.17 44.06 -24.57
N ASP A 696 -20.53 44.88 -25.38
CA ASP A 696 -19.58 45.89 -24.94
C ASP A 696 -20.27 46.90 -23.99
N PHE A 697 -19.47 47.65 -23.24
CA PHE A 697 -20.01 48.55 -22.24
C PHE A 697 -19.18 49.80 -22.07
N VAL A 698 -19.85 50.89 -21.70
CA VAL A 698 -19.23 52.15 -21.30
C VAL A 698 -19.38 52.29 -19.80
N ARG A 699 -18.29 52.61 -19.10
CA ARG A 699 -18.26 52.75 -17.64
C ARG A 699 -17.60 54.04 -17.20
N ILE A 700 -17.92 54.48 -16.00
CA ILE A 700 -17.22 55.59 -15.32
C ILE A 700 -16.07 55.01 -14.49
N ALA A 701 -14.88 55.60 -14.60
CA ALA A 701 -13.73 55.24 -13.80
C ALA A 701 -12.96 56.49 -13.31
N PRO A 702 -12.34 56.46 -12.12
CA PRO A 702 -11.46 57.54 -11.69
C PRO A 702 -10.29 57.72 -12.68
N MET A 703 -9.90 58.97 -12.93
CA MET A 703 -8.78 59.28 -13.82
C MET A 703 -7.49 58.61 -13.33
N GLY A 704 -6.75 57.97 -14.25
CA GLY A 704 -5.48 57.30 -13.93
C GLY A 704 -5.61 55.96 -13.18
N SER A 705 -6.84 55.50 -12.93
CA SER A 705 -7.07 54.16 -12.37
C SER A 705 -6.77 53.06 -13.38
N ASP A 706 -6.46 51.86 -12.90
CA ASP A 706 -6.23 50.69 -13.76
C ASP A 706 -7.47 50.35 -14.61
N ASP A 707 -7.26 49.78 -15.79
CA ASP A 707 -8.34 49.41 -16.71
C ASP A 707 -9.25 48.30 -16.17
N SER A 708 -8.86 47.58 -15.13
CA SER A 708 -9.70 46.60 -14.45
C SER A 708 -10.68 47.20 -13.44
N VAL A 709 -10.55 48.48 -13.07
CA VAL A 709 -11.40 49.10 -12.05
C VAL A 709 -12.88 49.05 -12.45
N SER A 710 -13.69 48.43 -11.60
CA SER A 710 -15.13 48.25 -11.81
C SER A 710 -15.90 49.45 -11.28
N GLY A 711 -16.93 49.86 -12.01
CA GLY A 711 -17.86 50.92 -11.64
C GLY A 711 -19.21 50.70 -12.33
N ASP A 712 -20.14 51.62 -12.12
CA ASP A 712 -21.41 51.61 -12.84
C ASP A 712 -21.16 51.70 -14.36
N TYR A 713 -21.91 50.90 -15.12
CA TYR A 713 -21.73 50.76 -16.56
C TYR A 713 -23.06 50.70 -17.29
N ALA A 714 -23.05 51.15 -18.54
CA ALA A 714 -24.14 50.96 -19.50
C ALA A 714 -23.68 49.96 -20.56
N ARG A 715 -24.52 48.98 -20.89
CA ARG A 715 -24.27 48.09 -22.04
C ARG A 715 -24.58 48.85 -23.32
N VAL A 716 -23.74 48.63 -24.34
CA VAL A 716 -23.87 49.25 -25.65
C VAL A 716 -25.16 48.80 -26.33
N GLY A 717 -25.42 47.48 -26.39
CA GLY A 717 -26.61 46.95 -27.04
C GLY A 717 -26.73 47.43 -28.50
N ASP A 718 -27.93 47.84 -28.89
CA ASP A 718 -28.22 48.51 -30.17
C ASP A 718 -28.27 50.05 -30.03
N ALA A 719 -27.87 50.59 -28.88
CA ALA A 719 -27.91 52.02 -28.59
C ALA A 719 -26.61 52.74 -28.99
N SER A 720 -26.71 54.06 -29.15
CA SER A 720 -25.55 54.97 -29.37
C SER A 720 -25.39 55.99 -28.24
N GLU A 721 -26.24 55.93 -27.23
CA GLU A 721 -26.24 56.79 -26.06
C GLU A 721 -26.79 56.06 -24.83
N ALA A 722 -26.37 56.50 -23.64
CA ALA A 722 -26.90 56.03 -22.37
C ALA A 722 -26.73 57.08 -21.27
N GLU A 723 -27.30 56.76 -20.11
CA GLU A 723 -27.17 57.58 -18.90
C GLU A 723 -26.67 56.75 -17.73
N LEU A 724 -25.77 57.34 -16.95
CA LEU A 724 -25.31 56.81 -15.66
C LEU A 724 -25.43 57.88 -14.58
N THR A 725 -25.39 57.48 -13.31
CA THR A 725 -25.34 58.43 -12.20
C THR A 725 -23.90 58.83 -11.94
N ALA A 726 -23.62 60.14 -11.86
CA ALA A 726 -22.29 60.64 -11.55
C ALA A 726 -21.85 60.18 -10.15
N PRO A 727 -20.56 59.82 -9.96
CA PRO A 727 -20.02 59.43 -8.66
C PRO A 727 -20.33 60.45 -7.55
N LYS A 728 -20.50 59.97 -6.31
CA LYS A 728 -20.71 60.86 -5.15
C LYS A 728 -19.44 61.58 -4.69
N GLN A 729 -18.28 61.03 -5.03
CA GLN A 729 -16.98 61.61 -4.71
C GLN A 729 -16.60 62.60 -5.81
N THR A 730 -16.13 63.78 -5.39
CA THR A 730 -15.63 64.79 -6.32
C THR A 730 -14.25 64.41 -6.86
N GLY A 731 -13.90 64.93 -8.03
CA GLY A 731 -12.60 64.70 -8.67
C GLY A 731 -12.72 64.46 -10.17
N VAL A 732 -11.60 64.10 -10.81
CA VAL A 732 -11.54 63.87 -12.25
C VAL A 732 -11.82 62.39 -12.56
N TYR A 733 -12.74 62.15 -13.48
CA TYR A 733 -13.17 60.84 -13.94
C TYR A 733 -13.08 60.74 -15.47
N GLU A 734 -13.25 59.53 -15.97
CA GLU A 734 -13.36 59.27 -17.40
C GLU A 734 -14.44 58.22 -17.72
N LEU A 735 -15.11 58.40 -18.85
CA LEU A 735 -15.90 57.37 -19.51
C LEU A 735 -14.97 56.48 -20.31
N ARG A 736 -15.08 55.16 -20.15
CA ARG A 736 -14.28 54.16 -20.87
C ARG A 736 -15.17 53.24 -21.69
N TYR A 737 -15.06 53.29 -23.02
CA TYR A 737 -15.63 52.24 -23.87
C TYR A 737 -14.75 50.99 -23.78
N THR A 738 -15.31 49.88 -23.31
CA THR A 738 -14.57 48.65 -23.02
C THR A 738 -15.19 47.46 -23.74
N LEU A 739 -14.36 46.67 -24.44
CA LEU A 739 -14.78 45.41 -25.05
C LEU A 739 -15.19 44.40 -23.98
N ASP A 740 -16.26 43.65 -24.23
CA ASP A 740 -16.67 42.54 -23.36
C ASP A 740 -15.62 41.42 -23.35
N LYS A 741 -15.10 41.08 -24.54
CA LYS A 741 -13.99 40.13 -24.72
C LYS A 741 -12.66 40.79 -24.38
N GLY A 742 -11.92 40.21 -23.44
CA GLY A 742 -10.58 40.67 -23.06
C GLY A 742 -10.53 41.98 -22.26
N ARG A 743 -11.65 42.64 -22.00
CA ARG A 743 -11.75 43.86 -21.16
C ARG A 743 -10.88 45.03 -21.61
N ARG A 744 -10.53 45.08 -22.90
CA ARG A 744 -9.71 46.13 -23.48
C ARG A 744 -10.48 47.44 -23.63
N VAL A 745 -9.90 48.54 -23.18
CA VAL A 745 -10.46 49.89 -23.37
C VAL A 745 -10.10 50.41 -24.77
N LEU A 746 -11.11 50.86 -25.53
CA LEU A 746 -10.95 51.36 -26.90
C LEU A 746 -11.02 52.88 -27.00
N ALA A 747 -11.84 53.53 -26.17
CA ALA A 747 -12.03 54.97 -26.17
C ALA A 747 -12.18 55.51 -24.75
N ARG A 748 -11.74 56.77 -24.54
CA ARG A 748 -11.83 57.48 -23.26
C ARG A 748 -12.38 58.90 -23.45
N HIS A 749 -13.18 59.37 -22.50
CA HIS A 749 -13.62 60.76 -22.43
C HIS A 749 -13.52 61.29 -21.00
N ARG A 750 -12.81 62.39 -20.80
CA ARG A 750 -12.52 62.98 -19.49
C ARG A 750 -13.64 63.92 -19.05
N PHE A 751 -14.02 63.85 -17.77
CA PHE A 751 -14.93 64.81 -17.14
C PHE A 751 -14.60 65.03 -15.65
N GLU A 752 -15.03 66.14 -15.07
CA GLU A 752 -14.85 66.46 -13.64
C GLU A 752 -16.17 66.36 -12.88
N VAL A 753 -16.14 65.71 -11.72
CA VAL A 753 -17.25 65.64 -10.77
C VAL A 753 -17.07 66.72 -9.70
N LEU A 754 -17.93 67.72 -9.73
CA LEU A 754 -17.99 68.82 -8.78
C LEU A 754 -18.86 68.47 -7.57
N ALA A 755 -18.76 69.26 -6.49
CA ALA A 755 -19.63 69.10 -5.33
C ALA A 755 -21.12 69.25 -5.71
N ALA A 756 -22.03 68.61 -4.97
CA ALA A 756 -23.46 68.57 -5.30
C ALA A 756 -24.13 69.96 -5.37
N ASP A 757 -23.55 70.96 -4.71
CA ASP A 757 -23.98 72.36 -4.64
C ASP A 757 -23.09 73.32 -5.45
N ALA A 758 -22.00 72.84 -6.05
CA ALA A 758 -21.05 73.67 -6.80
C ALA A 758 -21.73 74.37 -7.98
N ALA A 759 -21.39 75.63 -8.26
CA ALA A 759 -21.89 76.26 -9.49
C ALA A 759 -21.46 75.42 -10.72
N LEU A 760 -22.42 75.07 -11.59
CA LEU A 760 -22.10 74.50 -12.90
C LEU A 760 -22.04 75.67 -13.88
N THR A 761 -20.94 75.78 -14.62
CA THR A 761 -20.70 76.84 -15.59
C THR A 761 -20.27 76.20 -16.91
N THR A 762 -21.23 75.64 -17.63
CA THR A 762 -21.02 74.83 -18.84
C THR A 762 -21.11 75.64 -20.13
N GLY A 763 -21.68 76.85 -20.07
CA GLY A 763 -21.75 77.81 -21.18
C GLY A 763 -22.26 79.20 -20.77
N ALA A 764 -22.55 79.39 -19.47
CA ALA A 764 -22.85 80.67 -18.86
C ALA A 764 -22.33 80.70 -17.41
N GLU A 765 -22.17 81.89 -16.85
CA GLU A 765 -21.98 82.11 -15.42
C GLU A 765 -23.19 82.88 -14.86
N LEU A 766 -23.59 82.55 -13.63
CA LEU A 766 -24.65 83.25 -12.90
C LEU A 766 -24.06 83.97 -11.70
N SER A 767 -24.35 85.26 -11.57
CA SER A 767 -24.01 86.10 -10.42
C SER A 767 -25.27 86.47 -9.67
N ALA A 768 -25.43 85.93 -8.46
CA ALA A 768 -26.53 86.20 -7.54
C ALA A 768 -26.02 86.11 -6.09
N PRO A 769 -26.70 86.70 -5.09
CA PRO A 769 -26.36 86.46 -3.69
C PRO A 769 -26.51 84.97 -3.32
N ASP A 770 -25.70 84.48 -2.39
CA ASP A 770 -25.73 83.08 -1.96
C ASP A 770 -26.90 82.80 -0.99
N ALA A 771 -27.38 83.82 -0.29
CA ALA A 771 -28.58 83.76 0.55
C ALA A 771 -29.41 85.05 0.49
N ALA A 772 -30.73 84.95 0.71
CA ALA A 772 -31.64 86.09 0.73
C ALA A 772 -32.93 85.80 1.53
N ALA A 773 -33.59 86.84 2.02
CA ALA A 773 -34.78 86.71 2.86
C ALA A 773 -36.00 86.15 2.08
N PRO A 774 -36.90 85.39 2.72
CA PRO A 774 -38.13 84.90 2.09
C PRO A 774 -39.01 86.04 1.54
N GLY A 775 -39.56 85.85 0.34
CA GLY A 775 -40.40 86.85 -0.35
C GLY A 775 -39.63 88.06 -0.89
N SER A 776 -38.31 88.13 -0.73
CA SER A 776 -37.49 89.23 -1.27
C SER A 776 -37.22 89.09 -2.77
N THR A 777 -36.77 90.17 -3.40
CA THR A 777 -36.35 90.18 -4.81
C THR A 777 -34.85 90.36 -4.89
N ILE A 778 -34.17 89.46 -5.60
CA ILE A 778 -32.73 89.51 -5.84
C ILE A 778 -32.41 89.98 -7.25
N GLU A 779 -31.21 90.50 -7.45
CA GLU A 779 -30.66 90.78 -8.78
C GLU A 779 -29.79 89.60 -9.23
N VAL A 780 -30.11 89.02 -10.39
CA VAL A 780 -29.38 87.91 -10.99
C VAL A 780 -28.73 88.41 -12.26
N GLY A 781 -27.41 88.55 -12.22
CA GLY A 781 -26.57 88.81 -13.38
C GLY A 781 -26.13 87.50 -14.05
N TRP A 782 -25.74 87.59 -15.30
CA TRP A 782 -25.17 86.46 -16.03
C TRP A 782 -24.16 86.93 -17.07
N THR A 783 -23.28 86.00 -17.47
CA THR A 783 -22.49 86.09 -18.69
C THR A 783 -22.71 84.80 -19.46
N VAL A 784 -22.94 84.87 -20.77
CA VAL A 784 -23.20 83.69 -21.60
C VAL A 784 -22.22 83.67 -22.75
N GLU A 785 -21.67 82.50 -23.06
CA GLU A 785 -20.67 82.35 -24.12
C GLU A 785 -21.31 82.42 -25.52
N SER A 786 -22.57 82.02 -25.65
CA SER A 786 -23.33 82.07 -26.91
C SER A 786 -24.84 82.30 -26.69
N GLU A 787 -25.44 83.20 -27.47
CA GLU A 787 -26.89 83.47 -27.43
C GLU A 787 -27.71 82.44 -28.24
N SER A 788 -28.93 82.18 -27.80
CA SER A 788 -29.89 81.27 -28.44
C SER A 788 -31.31 81.85 -28.40
N ALA A 789 -32.21 81.32 -29.24
CA ALA A 789 -33.53 81.89 -29.47
C ALA A 789 -34.45 81.90 -28.23
N ASP A 790 -34.25 80.99 -27.27
CA ASP A 790 -35.02 80.97 -26.01
C ASP A 790 -34.16 80.58 -24.81
N GLN A 791 -33.43 81.57 -24.29
CA GLN A 791 -32.63 81.46 -23.08
C GLN A 791 -33.36 82.07 -21.88
N ARG A 792 -33.35 81.36 -20.75
CA ARG A 792 -34.07 81.77 -19.53
C ARG A 792 -33.24 81.56 -18.29
N ILE A 793 -33.34 82.50 -17.36
CA ILE A 793 -32.96 82.26 -15.97
C ILE A 793 -34.20 81.84 -15.21
N THR A 794 -34.13 80.68 -14.58
CA THR A 794 -35.22 80.08 -13.85
C THR A 794 -34.82 79.86 -12.40
N LEU A 795 -35.81 79.89 -11.51
CA LEU A 795 -35.68 79.52 -10.10
C LEU A 795 -36.53 78.28 -9.86
N ALA A 796 -35.94 77.24 -9.31
CA ALA A 796 -36.60 75.99 -8.97
C ALA A 796 -36.18 75.51 -7.57
N ARG A 797 -36.91 74.58 -6.95
CA ARG A 797 -36.38 73.89 -5.76
C ARG A 797 -35.18 73.02 -6.16
N GLY A 798 -34.24 72.81 -5.24
CA GLY A 798 -33.02 72.03 -5.52
C GLY A 798 -33.27 70.62 -6.09
N ASP A 799 -34.38 69.98 -5.71
CA ASP A 799 -34.79 68.63 -6.12
C ASP A 799 -35.76 68.59 -7.32
N GLN A 800 -36.17 69.75 -7.82
CA GLN A 800 -37.14 69.87 -8.91
C GLN A 800 -36.51 69.56 -10.27
N ALA A 801 -37.25 68.88 -11.16
CA ALA A 801 -36.77 68.52 -12.51
C ALA A 801 -36.23 69.73 -13.29
N ILE A 802 -35.11 69.54 -14.01
CA ILE A 802 -34.28 70.61 -14.59
C ILE A 802 -35.07 71.63 -15.44
N PHE A 803 -35.96 71.17 -16.31
CA PHE A 803 -36.80 72.02 -17.17
C PHE A 803 -38.17 72.36 -16.57
N THR A 804 -38.25 72.41 -15.24
CA THR A 804 -39.41 72.92 -14.52
C THR A 804 -38.96 73.96 -13.51
N TRP A 805 -39.81 74.93 -13.23
CA TRP A 805 -39.44 76.10 -12.43
C TRP A 805 -40.62 76.63 -11.63
N ILE A 806 -40.29 77.35 -10.57
CA ILE A 806 -41.20 78.20 -9.79
C ILE A 806 -41.35 79.54 -10.50
N THR A 807 -40.24 80.10 -10.99
CA THR A 807 -40.19 81.37 -11.71
C THR A 807 -39.23 81.25 -12.87
N ALA A 808 -39.57 81.85 -14.01
CA ALA A 808 -38.70 81.90 -15.17
C ALA A 808 -38.75 83.29 -15.79
N ILE A 809 -37.58 83.84 -16.09
CA ILE A 809 -37.39 85.11 -16.78
C ILE A 809 -36.66 84.81 -18.09
N ARG A 810 -37.30 85.17 -19.21
CA ARG A 810 -36.66 85.10 -20.52
C ARG A 810 -35.64 86.24 -20.66
N ILE A 811 -34.49 85.92 -21.24
CA ILE A 811 -33.37 86.84 -21.33
C ILE A 811 -33.42 87.57 -22.68
N GLU A 812 -33.92 88.81 -22.68
CA GLU A 812 -34.08 89.66 -23.87
C GLU A 812 -33.30 90.99 -23.77
N GLY A 813 -32.47 91.19 -22.74
CA GLY A 813 -31.72 92.44 -22.48
C GLY A 813 -30.45 92.23 -21.65
N GLU A 814 -29.78 93.30 -21.20
CA GLU A 814 -28.53 93.22 -20.43
C GLU A 814 -28.76 92.81 -18.95
N PRO A 815 -27.81 92.08 -18.31
CA PRO A 815 -27.88 91.76 -16.89
C PRO A 815 -27.75 93.01 -15.99
N PRO A 816 -28.31 93.02 -14.76
CA PRO A 816 -29.02 91.92 -14.10
C PRO A 816 -30.55 91.96 -14.28
N VAL A 817 -31.21 90.82 -14.10
CA VAL A 817 -32.69 90.72 -13.99
C VAL A 817 -33.11 90.63 -12.53
N ARG A 818 -34.32 91.13 -12.23
CA ARG A 818 -34.91 91.05 -10.89
C ARG A 818 -35.74 89.78 -10.75
N MET A 819 -35.32 88.90 -9.85
CA MET A 819 -35.92 87.59 -9.60
C MET A 819 -36.62 87.60 -8.23
N PRO A 820 -37.95 87.43 -8.15
CA PRO A 820 -38.63 87.25 -6.88
C PRO A 820 -38.33 85.86 -6.29
N LEU A 821 -38.08 85.81 -4.98
CA LEU A 821 -37.88 84.58 -4.23
C LEU A 821 -39.18 84.13 -3.54
N PRO A 822 -39.40 82.82 -3.32
CA PRO A 822 -40.57 82.31 -2.61
C PRO A 822 -40.62 82.77 -1.14
N GLU A 823 -41.82 82.81 -0.56
CA GLU A 823 -42.02 83.08 0.87
C GLU A 823 -41.60 81.91 1.78
N GLU A 824 -41.43 80.72 1.21
CA GLU A 824 -41.02 79.52 1.95
C GLU A 824 -39.48 79.45 2.04
N PRO A 825 -38.89 79.44 3.25
CA PRO A 825 -37.47 79.21 3.43
C PRO A 825 -37.05 77.84 2.87
N GLY A 826 -35.85 77.77 2.30
CA GLY A 826 -35.31 76.55 1.73
C GLY A 826 -34.18 76.76 0.74
N SER A 827 -33.60 75.65 0.26
CA SER A 827 -32.59 75.69 -0.78
C SER A 827 -33.23 75.69 -2.16
N TYR A 828 -32.98 76.74 -2.92
CA TYR A 828 -33.44 76.91 -4.29
C TYR A 828 -32.25 76.95 -5.24
N GLU A 829 -32.56 76.83 -6.52
CA GLU A 829 -31.57 76.80 -7.57
C GLU A 829 -31.94 77.75 -8.69
N LEU A 830 -31.04 78.67 -8.97
CA LEU A 830 -31.01 79.47 -10.18
C LEU A 830 -30.42 78.62 -11.30
N ARG A 831 -31.13 78.52 -12.41
CA ARG A 831 -30.71 77.76 -13.59
C ARG A 831 -30.77 78.66 -14.80
N PHE A 832 -29.67 78.78 -15.53
CA PHE A 832 -29.64 79.33 -16.86
C PHE A 832 -29.87 78.18 -17.84
N LEU A 833 -31.01 78.20 -18.52
CA LEU A 833 -31.43 77.18 -19.47
C LEU A 833 -31.47 77.75 -20.89
N ASP A 834 -30.97 76.98 -21.85
CA ASP A 834 -31.31 77.14 -23.27
C ASP A 834 -32.41 76.14 -23.62
N LEU A 835 -33.63 76.63 -23.79
CA LEU A 835 -34.78 75.79 -24.13
C LEU A 835 -34.78 75.35 -25.60
N SER A 836 -34.10 76.09 -26.49
CA SER A 836 -33.99 75.72 -27.91
C SER A 836 -33.00 74.58 -28.10
N GLY A 837 -31.89 74.58 -27.35
CA GLY A 837 -30.91 73.50 -27.31
C GLY A 837 -31.25 72.36 -26.32
N GLN A 838 -32.23 72.56 -25.43
CA GLN A 838 -32.47 71.71 -24.26
C GLN A 838 -31.21 71.54 -23.38
N GLU A 839 -30.46 72.62 -23.21
CA GLU A 839 -29.20 72.61 -22.46
C GLU A 839 -29.31 73.39 -21.15
N VAL A 840 -28.53 72.97 -20.16
CA VAL A 840 -28.32 73.73 -18.93
C VAL A 840 -26.97 74.43 -19.06
N LEU A 841 -26.99 75.76 -19.14
CA LEU A 841 -25.81 76.57 -19.38
C LEU A 841 -25.11 76.99 -18.08
N ALA A 842 -25.90 77.17 -17.02
CA ALA A 842 -25.37 77.45 -15.69
C ALA A 842 -26.36 77.04 -14.59
N ARG A 843 -25.84 76.69 -13.41
CA ARG A 843 -26.65 76.50 -12.20
C ARG A 843 -25.96 77.12 -11.00
N LYS A 844 -26.71 77.84 -10.17
CA LYS A 844 -26.24 78.41 -8.90
C LYS A 844 -27.27 78.16 -7.80
N VAL A 845 -26.83 77.62 -6.66
CA VAL A 845 -27.69 77.43 -5.49
C VAL A 845 -27.86 78.77 -4.76
N ILE A 846 -29.06 79.01 -4.24
CA ILE A 846 -29.36 80.12 -3.34
C ILE A 846 -30.18 79.61 -2.15
N VAL A 847 -29.80 80.03 -0.94
CA VAL A 847 -30.52 79.71 0.29
C VAL A 847 -31.49 80.84 0.61
N VAL A 848 -32.77 80.50 0.79
CA VAL A 848 -33.79 81.44 1.25
C VAL A 848 -33.99 81.24 2.74
N GLU A 849 -33.55 82.20 3.56
CA GLU A 849 -33.53 82.12 5.03
C GLU A 849 -33.75 83.45 5.74
#